data_AF-A0A8T7MK76-F1
#
_entry.id   AF-A0A8T7MK76-F1
#
_cell.length_a   1.000
_cell.length_b   1.000
_cell.length_c   1.000
_cell.angle_alpha   90.00
_cell.angle_beta   90.00
_cell.angle_gamma   90.00
#
_symmetry.space_group_name_H-M   'P 1'
#
loop_
_entity.id
_entity.type
_entity.pdbx_description
1 polymer ?
#
loop_
_entity_poly.entity_id
_entity_poly.type
_entity_poly.pdbx_seq_one_letter_code
_entity_poly.pdbx_strand_id
1 'polypeptide(L)'
;MAIYYHRQSQSNTFQRNLALLWIVLLLSGLVSSSVTTTEAASFSVDNVASLGSLNLNSTLAQPKLNQSVAGPIKVQGSNFVDNNGSRFFLSGVNYEGHTDRAWAMWNDGKFDPNLINQNLALAAQGGHNAIRIFIQPAIRDDITSGRWYKLDKVVEIAAQNNLQVLITFADYDELDLTRLSQIDNLVAQHFSGSPNVLGYDLKNEPQFVDLAGGKYPEGQTPRIQTDALIQAYGELVTLTGSEYWRQTPAGQKVVPPWLDARGAYYFTNAYKLYQSFLDEGSKWVVSHTNTTFLDWLKSADSTYWKPFVEALSATLDTWIGIRQGAIRAQDADKPVTIGFNHPYFAFLDANQSLSFVSLHRFAPEEAGSIYTTFMMLDQLKGQHPGHPIVLEEFGYTNSHGVNRSVPMKLTASYEAAIWLFLYSRGYAGGFKWMLTNFSAGFNPDENNFGLLDDQARPKLAYYVARAIHNYIAANPTPSGDFTLLESKDGTEISYMWASGDAIFSNIKDYTNNKVDLHQQEQVGWQVWWPGSNRSQVYFTSASNGRVTLDLGKFFPTWNPNNAPTLIADRGQPPGLDRKGGLVSFSLEANLNYTINVPMTPDAFQRTAALKKPNSSYFKETGHNLSNTFKKYWEEHGGLWLYGFPISEEFQEGDNIVQYFERNRFEYHPEAKGTIYEVQLGLLGLNVTAGRKESGDPPFQPIDAETLAADSNYFRETSHSLGGSFRNYWQKYGGLAQFGFPISEEFTELNQADGKTYTVQYFERARFEYHTEAKDTPNEVMLGLLGNQVVKLKGWMF
;
A
#
# COMPACT_ATOMS: atom_id res chain seq x y z
N MET A 1 13.56 9.18 -33.47
CA MET A 1 14.17 8.87 -32.16
C MET A 1 15.24 9.86 -31.73
N ALA A 2 16.14 10.38 -32.61
CA ALA A 2 17.10 11.44 -32.25
C ALA A 2 16.49 12.87 -32.07
N ILE A 3 15.21 13.07 -32.44
CA ILE A 3 14.51 14.37 -32.36
C ILE A 3 13.87 14.59 -30.98
N TYR A 4 13.64 13.51 -30.20
CA TYR A 4 13.10 13.58 -28.83
C TYR A 4 14.09 14.27 -27.87
N TYR A 5 15.40 14.08 -28.09
CA TYR A 5 16.47 14.57 -27.21
C TYR A 5 16.82 16.06 -27.36
N HIS A 6 16.25 16.76 -28.34
CA HIS A 6 16.50 18.20 -28.51
C HIS A 6 15.49 19.08 -27.78
N ARG A 7 14.41 18.50 -27.22
CA ARG A 7 13.40 19.24 -26.44
C ARG A 7 13.65 19.19 -24.93
N GLN A 8 14.16 18.08 -24.38
CA GLN A 8 14.66 18.08 -22.99
C GLN A 8 15.91 18.96 -22.79
N SER A 9 16.66 19.27 -23.86
CA SER A 9 17.75 20.27 -23.76
C SER A 9 17.24 21.72 -23.63
N GLN A 10 15.95 22.00 -23.85
CA GLN A 10 15.35 23.32 -23.64
C GLN A 10 14.81 23.52 -22.21
N SER A 11 14.41 22.45 -21.50
CA SER A 11 14.13 22.53 -20.05
C SER A 11 15.42 22.61 -19.23
N ASN A 12 16.51 21.98 -19.70
CA ASN A 12 17.82 22.04 -19.05
C ASN A 12 18.67 23.28 -19.38
N THR A 13 18.22 24.18 -20.27
CA THR A 13 18.88 25.48 -20.44
C THR A 13 18.55 26.46 -19.30
N PHE A 14 17.49 26.20 -18.54
CA PHE A 14 17.11 27.01 -17.38
C PHE A 14 18.00 26.70 -16.15
N GLN A 15 18.38 25.44 -15.93
CA GLN A 15 19.30 25.07 -14.85
C GLN A 15 20.79 25.31 -15.18
N ARG A 16 21.21 25.29 -16.45
CA ARG A 16 22.62 25.55 -16.81
C ARG A 16 23.04 27.02 -16.70
N ASN A 17 22.12 27.98 -16.79
CA ASN A 17 22.46 29.40 -16.67
C ASN A 17 22.57 29.91 -15.22
N LEU A 18 22.22 29.09 -14.22
CA LEU A 18 22.44 29.39 -12.80
C LEU A 18 23.79 28.86 -12.28
N ALA A 19 24.39 27.86 -12.94
CA ALA A 19 25.72 27.35 -12.58
C ALA A 19 26.89 28.20 -13.14
N LEU A 20 26.63 29.04 -14.16
CA LEU A 20 27.64 29.90 -14.79
C LEU A 20 27.85 31.26 -14.11
N LEU A 21 27.07 31.59 -13.07
CA LEU A 21 27.29 32.78 -12.24
C LEU A 21 28.13 32.53 -10.98
N TRP A 22 28.51 31.27 -10.70
CA TRP A 22 29.33 30.89 -9.54
C TRP A 22 30.82 30.65 -9.87
N ILE A 23 31.26 30.82 -11.13
CA ILE A 23 32.64 30.55 -11.59
C ILE A 23 33.45 31.85 -11.84
N VAL A 24 33.11 32.96 -11.19
CA VAL A 24 33.91 34.21 -11.27
C VAL A 24 34.43 34.69 -9.89
N LEU A 25 34.17 33.97 -8.79
CA LEU A 25 34.60 34.42 -7.44
C LEU A 25 35.45 33.45 -6.62
N LEU A 26 36.07 32.44 -7.24
CA LEU A 26 37.05 31.57 -6.55
C LEU A 26 38.32 31.34 -7.41
N LEU A 27 38.94 32.44 -7.84
CA LEU A 27 40.32 32.47 -8.30
C LEU A 27 41.18 33.26 -7.30
N SER A 28 41.59 32.62 -6.20
CA SER A 28 42.85 32.91 -5.50
C SER A 28 43.05 31.93 -4.34
N GLY A 29 44.05 31.05 -4.43
CA GLY A 29 44.46 30.24 -3.27
C GLY A 29 45.14 28.92 -3.62
N LEU A 30 46.29 28.98 -4.31
CA LEU A 30 47.26 27.89 -4.35
C LEU A 30 47.91 27.72 -2.97
N VAL A 31 47.90 26.52 -2.38
CA VAL A 31 49.07 25.88 -1.76
C VAL A 31 48.89 24.35 -1.77
N SER A 32 49.96 23.68 -2.19
CA SER A 32 50.25 22.25 -2.29
C SER A 32 50.22 21.44 -0.99
N SER A 33 49.93 20.14 -1.06
CA SER A 33 50.90 19.08 -0.73
C SER A 33 50.37 17.67 -1.03
N SER A 34 51.32 16.86 -1.50
CA SER A 34 51.28 15.45 -1.88
C SER A 34 51.23 14.50 -0.68
N VAL A 35 50.50 13.38 -0.77
CA VAL A 35 50.91 12.06 -0.21
C VAL A 35 50.35 10.92 -1.08
N THR A 36 51.12 9.85 -1.10
CA THR A 36 51.30 8.72 -2.01
C THR A 36 50.29 7.57 -1.92
N THR A 37 50.29 6.78 -3.00
CA THR A 37 49.68 5.47 -3.28
C THR A 37 50.12 4.31 -2.36
N THR A 38 49.34 3.21 -2.45
CA THR A 38 49.50 1.78 -2.02
C THR A 38 48.42 1.39 -0.99
N GLU A 39 47.70 0.28 -1.05
CA GLU A 39 47.94 -1.06 -1.60
C GLU A 39 46.64 -1.69 -2.17
N ALA A 40 46.81 -2.54 -3.18
CA ALA A 40 45.78 -3.44 -3.69
C ALA A 40 45.86 -4.78 -2.94
N ALA A 41 44.72 -5.27 -2.44
CA ALA A 41 44.57 -6.63 -1.95
C ALA A 41 43.50 -7.35 -2.78
N SER A 42 43.97 -8.27 -3.61
CA SER A 42 43.19 -9.26 -4.34
C SER A 42 42.54 -10.26 -3.38
N PHE A 43 41.23 -10.49 -3.53
CA PHE A 43 40.56 -11.67 -2.99
C PHE A 43 39.90 -12.48 -4.12
N SER A 44 40.19 -13.77 -4.10
CA SER A 44 39.89 -14.77 -5.12
C SER A 44 38.39 -15.12 -5.22
N VAL A 45 37.94 -15.26 -6.46
CA VAL A 45 36.65 -15.84 -6.84
C VAL A 45 36.75 -17.34 -6.72
N ASP A 46 36.18 -17.94 -5.67
CA ASP A 46 35.85 -19.37 -5.61
C ASP A 46 34.84 -19.63 -4.48
N ASN A 47 33.55 -19.55 -4.82
CA ASN A 47 32.41 -20.30 -4.21
C ASN A 47 31.06 -19.70 -4.65
N VAL A 48 30.80 -19.67 -5.97
CA VAL A 48 29.45 -19.39 -6.49
C VAL A 48 29.06 -20.53 -7.44
N ALA A 49 28.80 -21.70 -6.87
CA ALA A 49 28.19 -22.82 -7.57
C ALA A 49 27.48 -23.76 -6.58
N SER A 50 26.38 -23.31 -5.99
CA SER A 50 25.26 -24.16 -5.55
C SER A 50 24.15 -23.36 -4.86
N LEU A 51 23.36 -22.62 -5.63
CA LEU A 51 21.99 -22.28 -5.24
C LEU A 51 21.08 -22.59 -6.42
N GLY A 52 20.72 -23.87 -6.50
CA GLY A 52 19.67 -24.32 -7.40
C GLY A 52 18.33 -23.72 -6.99
N SER A 53 17.62 -23.18 -7.99
CA SER A 53 16.16 -23.05 -8.09
C SER A 53 15.37 -23.33 -6.79
N LEU A 54 15.13 -22.30 -6.00
CA LEU A 54 14.14 -22.33 -4.93
C LEU A 54 12.74 -22.15 -5.55
N ASN A 55 11.95 -23.22 -5.49
CA ASN A 55 10.51 -23.24 -5.76
C ASN A 55 9.79 -22.18 -4.91
N LEU A 56 9.16 -21.20 -5.56
CA LEU A 56 8.39 -20.09 -4.96
C LEU A 56 7.02 -20.50 -4.39
N ASN A 57 6.79 -21.78 -4.04
CA ASN A 57 5.49 -22.30 -3.61
C ASN A 57 5.43 -22.58 -2.09
N SER A 58 5.91 -21.68 -1.25
CA SER A 58 5.60 -21.68 0.19
C SER A 58 4.86 -20.41 0.58
N THR A 59 3.56 -20.39 0.31
CA THR A 59 2.61 -19.43 0.87
C THR A 59 2.42 -19.68 2.36
N LEU A 60 3.20 -18.99 3.19
CA LEU A 60 2.61 -18.43 4.42
C LEU A 60 1.82 -17.21 3.95
N ALA A 61 0.50 -17.38 3.87
CA ALA A 61 -0.40 -16.31 3.47
C ALA A 61 -0.18 -15.10 4.36
N GLN A 62 0.41 -14.04 3.81
CA GLN A 62 0.30 -12.73 4.44
C GLN A 62 -1.20 -12.41 4.55
N PRO A 63 -1.65 -11.72 5.61
CA PRO A 63 -2.95 -11.08 5.54
C PRO A 63 -2.93 -10.19 4.29
N LYS A 64 -3.83 -10.47 3.33
CA LYS A 64 -4.08 -9.56 2.22
C LYS A 64 -4.63 -8.27 2.82
N LEU A 65 -3.73 -7.37 3.25
CA LEU A 65 -4.09 -6.07 3.82
C LEU A 65 -4.65 -5.15 2.73
N ASN A 66 -4.24 -5.36 1.48
CA ASN A 66 -4.98 -4.89 0.31
C ASN A 66 -6.19 -5.82 0.10
N GLN A 67 -7.35 -5.45 0.63
CA GLN A 67 -8.61 -6.02 0.18
C GLN A 67 -8.73 -5.76 -1.33
N SER A 68 -9.24 -6.73 -2.10
CA SER A 68 -9.53 -6.50 -3.51
C SER A 68 -10.51 -5.34 -3.61
N VAL A 69 -10.10 -4.25 -4.25
CA VAL A 69 -11.04 -3.16 -4.57
C VAL A 69 -11.86 -3.63 -5.76
N ALA A 70 -12.94 -4.35 -5.46
CA ALA A 70 -13.84 -4.86 -6.48
C ALA A 70 -14.70 -3.70 -7.02
N GLY A 71 -14.38 -3.25 -8.24
CA GLY A 71 -15.20 -2.34 -9.03
C GLY A 71 -14.64 -0.93 -9.21
N PRO A 72 -15.42 -0.01 -9.83
CA PRO A 72 -14.91 1.27 -10.30
C PRO A 72 -14.52 2.22 -9.16
N ILE A 73 -13.39 2.90 -9.35
CA ILE A 73 -12.98 4.04 -8.53
C ILE A 73 -13.65 5.31 -9.05
N LYS A 74 -14.18 6.13 -8.13
CA LYS A 74 -14.88 7.38 -8.46
C LYS A 74 -14.23 8.57 -7.77
N VAL A 75 -14.42 9.76 -8.32
CA VAL A 75 -14.07 11.00 -7.65
C VAL A 75 -15.21 11.42 -6.73
N GLN A 76 -14.89 11.73 -5.48
CA GLN A 76 -15.83 12.30 -4.50
C GLN A 76 -15.14 13.39 -3.70
N GLY A 77 -15.47 14.64 -4.01
CA GLY A 77 -14.74 15.80 -3.48
C GLY A 77 -13.26 15.68 -3.78
N SER A 78 -12.41 15.97 -2.78
CA SER A 78 -10.95 15.93 -2.93
C SER A 78 -10.32 14.53 -2.91
N ASN A 79 -11.10 13.46 -3.05
CA ASN A 79 -10.63 12.09 -2.92
C ASN A 79 -11.12 11.20 -4.06
N PHE A 80 -10.40 10.10 -4.26
CA PHE A 80 -10.97 8.93 -4.90
C PHE A 80 -11.65 8.04 -3.86
N VAL A 81 -12.71 7.35 -4.25
CA VAL A 81 -13.44 6.40 -3.40
C VAL A 81 -13.75 5.12 -4.17
N ASP A 82 -13.80 4.01 -3.44
CA ASP A 82 -14.30 2.74 -3.96
C ASP A 82 -15.84 2.70 -3.99
N ASN A 83 -16.40 1.56 -4.38
CA ASN A 83 -17.86 1.35 -4.43
C ASN A 83 -18.56 1.46 -3.07
N ASN A 84 -17.84 1.28 -1.97
CA ASN A 84 -18.37 1.41 -0.61
C ASN A 84 -18.28 2.85 -0.09
N GLY A 85 -17.74 3.78 -0.88
CA GLY A 85 -17.45 5.14 -0.45
C GLY A 85 -16.20 5.23 0.44
N SER A 86 -15.41 4.16 0.56
CA SER A 86 -14.15 4.19 1.30
C SER A 86 -13.10 4.91 0.48
N ARG A 87 -12.31 5.77 1.13
CA ARG A 87 -11.24 6.52 0.47
C ARG A 87 -10.24 5.57 -0.17
N PHE A 88 -9.98 5.80 -1.45
CA PHE A 88 -8.97 5.11 -2.25
C PHE A 88 -7.77 6.04 -2.44
N PHE A 89 -6.72 5.86 -1.63
CA PHE A 89 -5.47 6.60 -1.82
C PHE A 89 -4.68 5.96 -2.98
N LEU A 90 -4.30 6.75 -3.98
CA LEU A 90 -3.50 6.27 -5.11
C LEU A 90 -2.05 6.02 -4.68
N SER A 91 -1.73 4.76 -4.43
CA SER A 91 -0.36 4.24 -4.30
C SER A 91 0.10 3.76 -5.68
N GLY A 92 0.24 4.68 -6.62
CA GLY A 92 0.50 4.38 -8.02
C GLY A 92 1.97 4.20 -8.37
N VAL A 93 2.24 3.59 -9.53
CA VAL A 93 3.57 3.51 -10.15
C VAL A 93 3.48 3.63 -11.69
N ASN A 94 4.39 4.36 -12.32
CA ASN A 94 4.48 4.45 -13.78
C ASN A 94 5.13 3.18 -14.35
N TYR A 95 4.62 2.67 -15.48
CA TYR A 95 5.10 1.42 -16.09
C TYR A 95 5.30 1.51 -17.62
N GLU A 96 6.55 1.32 -18.04
CA GLU A 96 6.98 1.41 -19.45
C GLU A 96 7.44 0.06 -20.04
N GLY A 97 7.26 -1.02 -19.29
CA GLY A 97 7.67 -2.37 -19.67
C GLY A 97 8.82 -2.91 -18.82
N HIS A 98 9.17 -4.17 -19.07
CA HIS A 98 10.26 -4.85 -18.38
C HIS A 98 11.62 -4.18 -18.65
N THR A 99 12.56 -4.25 -17.70
CA THR A 99 13.85 -3.50 -17.72
C THR A 99 14.70 -3.71 -18.99
N ASP A 100 14.60 -4.87 -19.64
CA ASP A 100 15.31 -5.18 -20.90
C ASP A 100 14.69 -4.52 -22.15
N ARG A 101 13.47 -3.98 -22.04
CA ARG A 101 12.67 -3.46 -23.16
C ARG A 101 11.74 -2.31 -22.77
N ALA A 102 12.01 -1.62 -21.66
CA ALA A 102 11.25 -0.44 -21.29
C ALA A 102 11.24 0.56 -22.45
N TRP A 103 10.14 1.27 -22.66
CA TRP A 103 9.88 2.12 -23.84
C TRP A 103 9.80 1.41 -25.19
N ALA A 104 9.89 0.08 -25.20
CA ALA A 104 9.79 -0.72 -26.41
C ALA A 104 8.86 -1.93 -26.24
N MET A 105 8.14 -2.05 -25.11
CA MET A 105 7.29 -3.20 -24.82
C MET A 105 6.15 -3.38 -25.83
N TRP A 106 5.70 -2.29 -26.45
CA TRP A 106 4.62 -2.32 -27.43
C TRP A 106 5.08 -2.74 -28.83
N ASN A 107 6.38 -2.74 -29.11
CA ASN A 107 6.91 -3.07 -30.43
C ASN A 107 6.69 -4.56 -30.74
N ASP A 108 6.50 -4.86 -32.02
CA ASP A 108 6.34 -6.24 -32.48
C ASP A 108 7.57 -7.08 -32.12
N GLY A 109 7.31 -8.31 -31.64
CA GLY A 109 8.34 -9.21 -31.13
C GLY A 109 8.90 -8.86 -29.73
N LYS A 110 8.49 -7.74 -29.13
CA LYS A 110 8.90 -7.34 -27.77
C LYS A 110 7.78 -7.43 -26.72
N PHE A 111 6.51 -7.47 -27.14
CA PHE A 111 5.39 -7.60 -26.21
C PHE A 111 5.38 -8.98 -25.56
N ASP A 112 5.49 -9.03 -24.23
CA ASP A 112 5.55 -10.26 -23.44
C ASP A 112 4.64 -10.18 -22.20
N PRO A 113 3.45 -10.82 -22.25
CA PRO A 113 2.52 -10.86 -21.13
C PRO A 113 3.09 -11.45 -19.83
N ASN A 114 4.04 -12.39 -19.91
CA ASN A 114 4.59 -13.04 -18.72
C ASN A 114 5.51 -12.09 -17.96
N LEU A 115 6.38 -11.37 -18.68
CA LEU A 115 7.24 -10.34 -18.06
C LEU A 115 6.42 -9.20 -17.46
N ILE A 116 5.35 -8.79 -18.16
CA ILE A 116 4.41 -7.78 -17.66
C ILE A 116 3.76 -8.28 -16.36
N ASN A 117 3.23 -9.50 -16.34
CA ASN A 117 2.65 -10.08 -15.13
C ASN A 117 3.65 -10.18 -13.97
N GLN A 118 4.91 -10.57 -14.23
CA GLN A 118 5.94 -10.60 -13.19
C GLN A 118 6.19 -9.22 -12.58
N ASN A 119 6.29 -8.16 -13.39
CA ASN A 119 6.48 -6.80 -12.88
C ASN A 119 5.24 -6.30 -12.14
N LEU A 120 4.04 -6.51 -12.69
CA LEU A 120 2.79 -6.05 -12.05
C LEU A 120 2.49 -6.83 -10.76
N ALA A 121 2.84 -8.11 -10.67
CA ALA A 121 2.80 -8.86 -9.43
C ALA A 121 3.78 -8.30 -8.39
N LEU A 122 4.98 -7.87 -8.79
CA LEU A 122 5.92 -7.19 -7.90
C LEU A 122 5.36 -5.83 -7.44
N ALA A 123 4.73 -5.05 -8.32
CA ALA A 123 4.10 -3.79 -7.93
C ALA A 123 3.02 -4.00 -6.86
N ALA A 124 2.10 -4.96 -7.09
CA ALA A 124 1.05 -5.30 -6.12
C ALA A 124 1.62 -5.83 -4.79
N GLN A 125 2.67 -6.67 -4.82
CA GLN A 125 3.39 -7.11 -3.62
C GLN A 125 4.10 -5.96 -2.88
N GLY A 126 4.43 -4.88 -3.60
CA GLY A 126 4.98 -3.64 -3.08
C GLY A 126 3.92 -2.73 -2.46
N GLY A 127 2.67 -3.17 -2.38
CA GLY A 127 1.55 -2.39 -1.83
C GLY A 127 0.97 -1.37 -2.82
N HIS A 128 1.45 -1.31 -4.06
CA HIS A 128 0.84 -0.46 -5.08
C HIS A 128 -0.55 -0.97 -5.46
N ASN A 129 -1.45 -0.05 -5.80
CA ASN A 129 -2.83 -0.34 -6.17
C ASN A 129 -3.23 0.23 -7.54
N ALA A 130 -2.32 0.92 -8.22
CA ALA A 130 -2.54 1.46 -9.55
C ALA A 130 -1.24 1.50 -10.37
N ILE A 131 -1.40 1.42 -11.69
CA ILE A 131 -0.34 1.69 -12.66
C ILE A 131 -0.76 2.79 -13.62
N ARG A 132 0.21 3.58 -14.09
CA ARG A 132 0.05 4.50 -15.21
C ARG A 132 0.82 3.98 -16.42
N ILE A 133 0.15 3.92 -17.57
CA ILE A 133 0.70 3.41 -18.84
C ILE A 133 0.46 4.41 -19.97
N PHE A 134 1.22 4.26 -21.06
CA PHE A 134 1.32 5.28 -22.10
C PHE A 134 0.99 4.70 -23.47
N ILE A 135 0.12 5.40 -24.19
CA ILE A 135 -0.11 5.14 -25.61
C ILE A 135 1.06 5.74 -26.39
N GLN A 136 2.04 4.89 -26.67
CA GLN A 136 3.19 5.16 -27.53
C GLN A 136 2.85 4.89 -29.01
N PRO A 137 3.67 5.35 -29.99
CA PRO A 137 3.36 5.20 -31.41
C PRO A 137 2.98 3.78 -31.86
N ALA A 138 3.66 2.75 -31.36
CA ALA A 138 3.37 1.36 -31.73
C ALA A 138 1.96 0.93 -31.31
N ILE A 139 1.52 1.27 -30.08
CA ILE A 139 0.18 0.90 -29.61
C ILE A 139 -0.90 1.83 -30.20
N ARG A 140 -0.59 3.10 -30.49
CA ARG A 140 -1.46 3.99 -31.28
C ARG A 140 -1.78 3.40 -32.65
N ASP A 141 -0.76 2.90 -33.35
CA ASP A 141 -0.92 2.34 -34.69
C ASP A 141 -1.72 1.02 -34.67
N ASP A 142 -1.57 0.24 -33.61
CA ASP A 142 -2.42 -0.92 -33.32
C ASP A 142 -3.89 -0.50 -33.10
N ILE A 143 -4.16 0.47 -32.22
CA ILE A 143 -5.50 0.99 -31.92
C ILE A 143 -6.21 1.52 -33.17
N THR A 144 -5.53 2.37 -33.95
CA THR A 144 -6.10 2.94 -35.19
C THR A 144 -6.37 1.90 -36.27
N SER A 145 -5.71 0.73 -36.18
CA SER A 145 -5.96 -0.42 -37.03
C SER A 145 -6.97 -1.42 -36.45
N GLY A 146 -7.58 -1.13 -35.29
CA GLY A 146 -8.51 -2.03 -34.59
C GLY A 146 -7.84 -3.23 -33.90
N ARG A 147 -6.52 -3.18 -33.65
CA ARG A 147 -5.78 -4.24 -32.95
C ARG A 147 -5.65 -3.88 -31.47
N TRP A 148 -6.42 -4.55 -30.62
CA TRP A 148 -6.53 -4.22 -29.19
C TRP A 148 -5.75 -5.15 -28.24
N TYR A 149 -5.33 -6.32 -28.73
CA TYR A 149 -4.76 -7.41 -27.92
C TYR A 149 -3.71 -6.96 -26.90
N LYS A 150 -2.74 -6.13 -27.30
CA LYS A 150 -1.66 -5.71 -26.41
C LYS A 150 -2.18 -4.85 -25.24
N LEU A 151 -3.04 -3.87 -25.53
CA LEU A 151 -3.60 -2.99 -24.51
C LEU A 151 -4.57 -3.75 -23.60
N ASP A 152 -5.46 -4.57 -24.18
CA ASP A 152 -6.37 -5.45 -23.43
C ASP A 152 -5.60 -6.34 -22.46
N LYS A 153 -4.50 -6.94 -22.93
CA LYS A 153 -3.74 -7.87 -22.12
C LYS A 153 -3.05 -7.18 -20.93
N VAL A 154 -2.58 -5.94 -21.09
CA VAL A 154 -2.04 -5.16 -19.97
C VAL A 154 -3.13 -4.85 -18.93
N VAL A 155 -4.31 -4.41 -19.37
CA VAL A 155 -5.45 -4.13 -18.46
C VAL A 155 -5.92 -5.42 -17.75
N GLU A 156 -5.96 -6.55 -18.46
CA GLU A 156 -6.31 -7.86 -17.89
C GLU A 156 -5.31 -8.29 -16.80
N ILE A 157 -4.00 -8.17 -17.07
CA ILE A 157 -2.96 -8.54 -16.10
C ILE A 157 -2.97 -7.60 -14.90
N ALA A 158 -3.17 -6.30 -15.10
CA ALA A 158 -3.33 -5.35 -14.00
C ALA A 158 -4.50 -5.75 -13.10
N ALA A 159 -5.66 -6.08 -13.68
CA ALA A 159 -6.82 -6.56 -12.95
C ALA A 159 -6.54 -7.86 -12.16
N GLN A 160 -5.84 -8.83 -12.76
CA GLN A 160 -5.43 -10.08 -12.08
C GLN A 160 -4.56 -9.83 -10.84
N ASN A 161 -3.81 -8.73 -10.84
CA ASN A 161 -2.96 -8.30 -9.73
C ASN A 161 -3.64 -7.27 -8.81
N ASN A 162 -4.93 -6.97 -8.99
CA ASN A 162 -5.71 -5.96 -8.26
C ASN A 162 -5.14 -4.53 -8.42
N LEU A 163 -4.68 -4.18 -9.62
CA LEU A 163 -4.18 -2.86 -9.97
C LEU A 163 -5.15 -2.13 -10.88
N GLN A 164 -5.48 -0.88 -10.55
CA GLN A 164 -6.19 0.04 -11.42
C GLN A 164 -5.26 0.62 -12.50
N VAL A 165 -5.78 0.96 -13.68
CA VAL A 165 -4.97 1.48 -14.80
C VAL A 165 -5.36 2.90 -15.17
N LEU A 166 -4.41 3.84 -15.06
CA LEU A 166 -4.50 5.17 -15.67
C LEU A 166 -3.84 5.11 -17.05
N ILE A 167 -4.60 5.47 -18.09
CA ILE A 167 -4.11 5.42 -19.49
C ILE A 167 -3.81 6.84 -19.97
N THR A 168 -2.55 7.12 -20.28
CA THR A 168 -2.13 8.37 -20.90
C THR A 168 -2.21 8.26 -22.42
N PHE A 169 -3.08 9.05 -23.05
CA PHE A 169 -3.41 8.90 -24.47
C PHE A 169 -2.31 9.32 -25.45
N ALA A 170 -1.45 10.25 -25.05
CA ALA A 170 -0.44 10.79 -25.94
C ALA A 170 0.88 11.04 -25.20
N ASP A 171 1.88 10.24 -25.55
CA ASP A 171 3.29 10.48 -25.25
C ASP A 171 4.11 10.50 -26.56
N TYR A 172 3.65 11.31 -27.51
CA TYR A 172 4.30 11.51 -28.81
C TYR A 172 3.98 12.89 -29.38
N ASP A 173 4.77 13.30 -30.39
CA ASP A 173 4.63 14.57 -31.10
C ASP A 173 3.40 14.52 -32.04
N GLU A 174 2.22 14.86 -31.53
CA GLU A 174 1.01 15.11 -32.32
C GLU A 174 0.34 16.39 -31.83
N LEU A 175 0.05 17.28 -32.78
CA LEU A 175 -0.48 18.62 -32.57
C LEU A 175 -1.86 18.80 -33.21
N ASP A 176 -2.34 17.84 -34.02
CA ASP A 176 -3.68 17.83 -34.57
C ASP A 176 -4.69 17.28 -33.55
N LEU A 177 -5.48 18.18 -32.97
CA LEU A 177 -6.47 17.83 -31.94
C LEU A 177 -7.56 16.91 -32.48
N THR A 178 -7.83 16.91 -33.79
CA THR A 178 -8.78 15.97 -34.39
C THR A 178 -8.26 14.54 -34.30
N ARG A 179 -6.95 14.36 -34.56
CA ARG A 179 -6.30 13.04 -34.46
C ARG A 179 -6.13 12.58 -33.02
N LEU A 180 -5.77 13.48 -32.11
CA LEU A 180 -5.71 13.17 -30.68
C LEU A 180 -7.09 12.74 -30.18
N SER A 181 -8.14 13.52 -30.47
CA SER A 181 -9.51 13.21 -30.04
C SER A 181 -10.04 11.90 -30.65
N GLN A 182 -9.56 11.51 -31.83
CA GLN A 182 -9.90 10.21 -32.40
C GLN A 182 -9.35 9.05 -31.57
N ILE A 183 -8.10 9.14 -31.08
CA ILE A 183 -7.53 8.13 -30.19
C ILE A 183 -8.28 8.13 -28.85
N ASP A 184 -8.53 9.31 -28.28
CA ASP A 184 -9.27 9.47 -27.03
C ASP A 184 -10.64 8.79 -27.11
N ASN A 185 -11.36 9.02 -28.21
CA ASN A 185 -12.66 8.43 -28.49
C ASN A 185 -12.60 6.91 -28.62
N LEU A 186 -11.66 6.38 -29.42
CA LEU A 186 -11.54 4.94 -29.65
C LEU A 186 -11.25 4.19 -28.34
N VAL A 187 -10.32 4.70 -27.53
CA VAL A 187 -9.93 4.05 -26.27
C VAL A 187 -11.03 4.17 -25.22
N ALA A 188 -11.66 5.35 -25.11
CA ALA A 188 -12.79 5.55 -24.20
C ALA A 188 -14.00 4.67 -24.57
N GLN A 189 -14.27 4.50 -25.87
CA GLN A 189 -15.31 3.58 -26.36
C GLN A 189 -14.97 2.13 -26.01
N HIS A 190 -13.73 1.71 -26.25
CA HIS A 190 -13.31 0.32 -26.04
C HIS A 190 -13.35 -0.09 -24.57
N PHE A 191 -12.94 0.81 -23.66
CA PHE A 191 -12.94 0.54 -22.21
C PHE A 191 -14.14 1.13 -21.46
N SER A 192 -15.20 1.54 -22.17
CA SER A 192 -16.38 2.14 -21.56
C SER A 192 -16.95 1.23 -20.46
N GLY A 193 -17.09 1.78 -19.25
CA GLY A 193 -17.61 1.04 -18.09
C GLY A 193 -16.67 0.01 -17.47
N SER A 194 -15.42 -0.13 -17.96
CA SER A 194 -14.44 -1.04 -17.37
C SER A 194 -14.16 -0.70 -15.90
N PRO A 195 -14.28 -1.64 -14.95
CA PRO A 195 -13.98 -1.38 -13.54
C PRO A 195 -12.48 -1.29 -13.23
N ASN A 196 -11.62 -1.66 -14.19
CA ASN A 196 -10.17 -1.79 -14.00
C ASN A 196 -9.39 -0.62 -14.60
N VAL A 197 -10.05 0.24 -15.39
CA VAL A 197 -9.48 1.50 -15.88
C VAL A 197 -9.87 2.60 -14.89
N LEU A 198 -8.88 3.17 -14.19
CA LEU A 198 -9.06 4.28 -13.26
C LEU A 198 -9.62 5.50 -13.97
N GLY A 199 -9.08 5.81 -15.15
CA GLY A 199 -9.37 7.02 -15.89
C GLY A 199 -8.37 7.25 -17.01
N TYR A 200 -8.40 8.45 -17.57
CA TYR A 200 -7.61 8.84 -18.71
C TYR A 200 -6.80 10.11 -18.42
N ASP A 201 -5.53 10.10 -18.80
CA ASP A 201 -4.67 11.27 -18.85
C ASP A 201 -4.57 11.71 -20.31
N LEU A 202 -4.97 12.95 -20.59
CA LEU A 202 -5.03 13.45 -21.96
C LEU A 202 -3.63 13.45 -22.61
N LYS A 203 -2.59 13.88 -21.89
CA LYS A 203 -1.25 13.99 -22.47
C LYS A 203 -0.19 14.08 -21.38
N ASN A 204 0.90 13.36 -21.61
CA ASN A 204 2.11 13.52 -20.84
C ASN A 204 2.77 14.87 -21.13
N GLU A 205 2.93 15.71 -20.11
CA GLU A 205 3.72 16.94 -20.12
C GLU A 205 3.45 17.91 -21.30
N PRO A 206 2.19 18.35 -21.54
CA PRO A 206 1.90 19.30 -22.61
C PRO A 206 2.70 20.60 -22.44
N GLN A 207 3.28 21.08 -23.54
CA GLN A 207 4.01 22.34 -23.60
C GLN A 207 3.13 23.45 -24.20
N PHE A 208 3.59 24.70 -24.09
CA PHE A 208 2.88 25.86 -24.65
C PHE A 208 2.52 25.68 -26.13
N VAL A 209 3.41 25.05 -26.93
CA VAL A 209 3.17 24.81 -28.35
C VAL A 209 2.05 23.79 -28.59
N ASP A 210 1.87 22.80 -27.71
CA ASP A 210 0.76 21.83 -27.81
C ASP A 210 -0.61 22.52 -27.67
N LEU A 211 -0.69 23.53 -26.80
CA LEU A 211 -1.91 24.27 -26.53
C LEU A 211 -2.11 25.40 -27.52
N ALA A 212 -1.16 26.34 -27.57
CA ALA A 212 -1.26 27.56 -28.37
C ALA A 212 -0.99 27.30 -29.84
N GLY A 213 -0.14 26.33 -30.20
CA GLY A 213 0.26 26.03 -31.57
C GLY A 213 -0.51 24.87 -32.21
N GLY A 214 -1.37 24.17 -31.47
CA GLY A 214 -2.13 23.03 -31.96
C GLY A 214 -2.97 23.34 -33.21
N LYS A 215 -3.28 22.30 -33.99
CA LYS A 215 -4.25 22.37 -35.09
C LYS A 215 -5.62 21.95 -34.56
N TYR A 216 -6.47 22.95 -34.34
CA TYR A 216 -7.81 22.77 -33.78
C TYR A 216 -8.82 22.35 -34.87
N PRO A 217 -9.92 21.66 -34.51
CA PRO A 217 -11.00 21.34 -35.43
C PRO A 217 -11.59 22.60 -36.08
N GLU A 218 -12.19 22.44 -37.26
CA GLU A 218 -12.81 23.56 -37.99
C GLU A 218 -13.82 24.32 -37.11
N GLY A 219 -13.76 25.65 -37.14
CA GLY A 219 -14.60 26.52 -36.31
C GLY A 219 -14.09 26.72 -34.87
N GLN A 220 -13.01 26.05 -34.46
CA GLN A 220 -12.37 26.26 -33.16
C GLN A 220 -10.94 26.80 -33.33
N THR A 221 -10.51 27.69 -32.43
CA THR A 221 -9.17 28.26 -32.43
C THR A 221 -8.65 28.44 -31.00
N PRO A 222 -7.32 28.36 -30.79
CA PRO A 222 -6.74 28.65 -29.48
C PRO A 222 -6.97 30.13 -29.13
N ARG A 223 -7.58 30.38 -27.96
CA ARG A 223 -8.01 31.72 -27.53
C ARG A 223 -6.86 32.72 -27.39
N ILE A 224 -5.65 32.24 -27.21
CA ILE A 224 -4.42 33.03 -27.11
C ILE A 224 -3.93 33.56 -28.48
N GLN A 225 -4.35 32.96 -29.60
CA GLN A 225 -3.97 33.41 -30.95
C GLN A 225 -4.94 34.47 -31.49
N THR A 226 -5.03 35.61 -30.81
CA THR A 226 -5.82 36.78 -31.25
C THR A 226 -4.98 38.05 -31.16
N ASP A 227 -5.49 39.17 -31.68
CA ASP A 227 -4.83 40.47 -31.53
C ASP A 227 -4.98 41.07 -30.13
N ALA A 228 -5.79 40.48 -29.25
CA ALA A 228 -6.02 40.97 -27.89
C ALA A 228 -4.72 41.12 -27.08
N LEU A 229 -3.79 40.17 -27.19
CA LEU A 229 -2.49 40.27 -26.51
C LEU A 229 -1.60 41.38 -27.10
N ILE A 230 -1.67 41.61 -28.40
CA ILE A 230 -0.92 42.69 -29.06
C ILE A 230 -1.49 44.05 -28.65
N GLN A 231 -2.81 44.16 -28.51
CA GLN A 231 -3.45 45.36 -27.99
C GLN A 231 -3.09 45.61 -26.51
N ALA A 232 -2.98 44.55 -25.71
CA ALA A 232 -2.66 44.65 -24.28
C ALA A 232 -1.18 44.95 -24.00
N TYR A 233 -0.26 44.37 -24.78
CA TYR A 233 1.18 44.38 -24.49
C TYR A 233 2.04 45.10 -25.55
N GLY A 234 1.43 45.53 -26.65
CA GLY A 234 2.13 46.06 -27.81
C GLY A 234 2.64 44.96 -28.76
N GLU A 235 3.02 45.39 -29.96
CA GLU A 235 3.60 44.50 -30.98
C GLU A 235 5.08 44.22 -30.65
N LEU A 236 5.39 42.97 -30.30
CA LEU A 236 6.77 42.52 -30.03
C LEU A 236 7.49 42.09 -31.29
N VAL A 237 6.76 41.51 -32.24
CA VAL A 237 7.26 41.08 -33.55
C VAL A 237 6.27 41.50 -34.60
N THR A 238 6.73 42.25 -35.61
CA THR A 238 5.88 42.70 -36.73
C THR A 238 5.38 41.54 -37.57
N LEU A 239 4.32 41.75 -38.35
CA LEU A 239 3.82 40.74 -39.30
C LEU A 239 4.93 40.21 -40.23
N THR A 240 5.68 41.12 -40.86
CA THR A 240 6.82 40.77 -41.71
C THR A 240 7.94 40.10 -40.93
N GLY A 241 8.19 40.55 -39.70
CA GLY A 241 9.19 39.94 -38.81
C GLY A 241 8.84 38.51 -38.43
N SER A 242 7.56 38.21 -38.20
CA SER A 242 7.06 36.87 -37.93
C SER A 242 7.20 35.96 -39.15
N GLU A 243 6.83 36.46 -40.34
CA GLU A 243 7.05 35.74 -41.61
C GLU A 243 8.51 35.42 -41.87
N TYR A 244 9.42 36.36 -41.57
CA TYR A 244 10.85 36.11 -41.67
C TYR A 244 11.31 35.09 -40.62
N TRP A 245 10.90 35.25 -39.36
CA TRP A 245 11.34 34.37 -38.28
C TRP A 245 10.91 32.92 -38.50
N ARG A 246 9.67 32.68 -38.95
CA ARG A 246 9.17 31.31 -39.20
C ARG A 246 9.90 30.58 -40.33
N GLN A 247 10.64 31.29 -41.18
CA GLN A 247 11.52 30.68 -42.20
C GLN A 247 12.90 30.30 -41.64
N THR A 248 13.28 30.80 -40.47
CA THR A 248 14.55 30.43 -39.82
C THR A 248 14.46 29.04 -39.18
N PRO A 249 15.58 28.32 -39.02
CA PRO A 249 15.58 27.02 -38.34
C PRO A 249 15.05 27.07 -36.90
N ALA A 250 15.20 28.20 -36.20
CA ALA A 250 14.65 28.40 -34.86
C ALA A 250 13.12 28.58 -34.91
N GLY A 251 12.62 29.38 -35.85
CA GLY A 251 11.18 29.58 -36.03
C GLY A 251 10.47 28.33 -36.51
N GLN A 252 11.05 27.56 -37.44
CA GLN A 252 10.47 26.29 -37.94
C GLN A 252 10.28 25.23 -36.84
N LYS A 253 11.03 25.30 -35.74
CA LYS A 253 10.87 24.41 -34.57
C LYS A 253 9.70 24.79 -33.67
N VAL A 254 9.20 26.03 -33.78
CA VAL A 254 8.26 26.62 -32.82
C VAL A 254 6.96 27.04 -33.48
N VAL A 255 7.04 27.74 -34.61
CA VAL A 255 5.87 28.25 -35.36
C VAL A 255 5.27 27.11 -36.18
N PRO A 256 4.01 26.74 -35.92
CA PRO A 256 3.38 25.66 -36.67
C PRO A 256 3.24 25.99 -38.16
N PRO A 257 3.59 25.06 -39.07
CA PRO A 257 3.62 25.33 -40.50
C PRO A 257 2.25 25.48 -41.16
N TRP A 258 1.16 25.08 -40.49
CA TRP A 258 -0.21 25.23 -40.97
C TRP A 258 -0.84 26.59 -40.68
N LEU A 259 -0.18 27.44 -39.88
CA LEU A 259 -0.69 28.78 -39.64
C LEU A 259 -0.49 29.65 -40.90
N ASP A 260 -1.53 30.38 -41.27
CA ASP A 260 -1.40 31.46 -42.25
C ASP A 260 -0.54 32.61 -41.68
N ALA A 261 -0.26 33.62 -42.49
CA ALA A 261 0.63 34.72 -42.08
C ALA A 261 0.13 35.45 -40.83
N ARG A 262 -1.20 35.58 -40.67
CA ARG A 262 -1.80 36.30 -39.57
C ARG A 262 -1.83 35.47 -38.29
N GLY A 263 -2.13 34.18 -38.39
CA GLY A 263 -2.03 33.22 -37.29
C GLY A 263 -0.60 33.05 -36.81
N ALA A 264 0.37 32.95 -37.73
CA ALA A 264 1.79 32.89 -37.38
C ALA A 264 2.25 34.14 -36.62
N TYR A 265 1.76 35.31 -37.04
CA TYR A 265 2.00 36.59 -36.37
C TYR A 265 1.43 36.63 -34.94
N TYR A 266 0.17 36.23 -34.73
CA TYR A 266 -0.42 36.15 -33.40
C TYR A 266 0.30 35.14 -32.50
N PHE A 267 0.55 33.93 -33.01
CA PHE A 267 1.28 32.91 -32.29
C PHE A 267 2.69 33.36 -31.91
N THR A 268 3.43 34.01 -32.81
CA THR A 268 4.79 34.49 -32.56
C THR A 268 4.81 35.53 -31.44
N ASN A 269 3.88 36.49 -31.45
CA ASN A 269 3.77 37.49 -30.39
C ASN A 269 3.40 36.83 -29.04
N ALA A 270 2.42 35.92 -29.03
CA ALA A 270 2.05 35.16 -27.83
C ALA A 270 3.21 34.31 -27.29
N TYR A 271 3.98 33.67 -28.16
CA TYR A 271 5.17 32.90 -27.79
C TYR A 271 6.25 33.79 -27.17
N LYS A 272 6.48 35.00 -27.72
CA LYS A 272 7.43 35.96 -27.13
C LYS A 272 6.97 36.46 -25.76
N LEU A 273 5.68 36.74 -25.60
CA LEU A 273 5.10 37.07 -24.29
C LEU A 273 5.27 35.93 -23.29
N TYR A 274 5.02 34.67 -23.72
CA TYR A 274 5.24 33.49 -22.89
C TYR A 274 6.69 33.39 -22.39
N GLN A 275 7.68 33.63 -23.27
CA GLN A 275 9.08 33.64 -22.87
C GLN A 275 9.37 34.73 -21.81
N SER A 276 8.83 35.93 -22.00
CA SER A 276 8.98 37.04 -21.05
C SER A 276 8.28 36.77 -19.72
N PHE A 277 7.09 36.17 -19.74
CA PHE A 277 6.34 35.74 -18.56
C PHE A 277 7.14 34.76 -17.69
N LEU A 278 7.74 33.74 -18.31
CA LEU A 278 8.57 32.77 -17.60
C LEU A 278 9.85 33.41 -17.04
N ASP A 279 10.49 34.29 -17.81
CA ASP A 279 11.72 34.97 -17.39
C ASP A 279 11.48 35.88 -16.18
N GLU A 280 10.40 36.68 -16.21
CA GLU A 280 10.05 37.59 -15.13
C GLU A 280 9.69 36.83 -13.84
N GLY A 281 8.80 35.85 -13.92
CA GLY A 281 8.41 35.07 -12.75
C GLY A 281 9.57 34.29 -12.15
N SER A 282 10.48 33.79 -12.99
CA SER A 282 11.67 33.10 -12.48
C SER A 282 12.67 34.04 -11.82
N LYS A 283 12.89 35.24 -12.36
CA LYS A 283 13.71 36.28 -11.72
C LYS A 283 13.13 36.68 -10.37
N TRP A 284 11.81 36.79 -10.29
CA TRP A 284 11.12 37.07 -9.05
C TRP A 284 11.37 35.96 -8.01
N VAL A 285 11.24 34.69 -8.38
CA VAL A 285 11.51 33.57 -7.46
C VAL A 285 12.96 33.58 -6.97
N VAL A 286 13.93 33.86 -7.85
CA VAL A 286 15.35 33.96 -7.45
C VAL A 286 15.58 35.10 -6.44
N SER A 287 14.82 36.19 -6.50
CA SER A 287 14.96 37.32 -5.57
C SER A 287 14.15 37.18 -4.28
N HIS A 288 13.35 36.12 -4.11
CA HIS A 288 12.48 35.92 -2.95
C HIS A 288 12.74 34.57 -2.27
N THR A 289 13.10 34.61 -0.99
CA THR A 289 13.43 33.40 -0.21
C THR A 289 12.17 32.57 0.07
N ASN A 290 12.30 31.24 -0.02
CA ASN A 290 11.21 30.29 0.26
C ASN A 290 9.92 30.59 -0.51
N THR A 291 10.04 30.94 -1.80
CA THR A 291 8.90 31.16 -2.68
C THR A 291 8.98 30.31 -3.94
N THR A 292 7.86 30.17 -4.61
CA THR A 292 7.70 29.40 -5.85
C THR A 292 7.14 30.30 -6.95
N PHE A 293 7.13 29.81 -8.19
CA PHE A 293 6.49 30.52 -9.30
C PHE A 293 4.98 30.76 -9.05
N LEU A 294 4.33 29.88 -8.25
CA LEU A 294 2.93 30.03 -7.88
C LEU A 294 2.71 31.16 -6.87
N ASP A 295 3.70 31.49 -6.04
CA ASP A 295 3.64 32.67 -5.15
C ASP A 295 3.68 33.95 -5.97
N TRP A 296 4.55 34.03 -6.99
CA TRP A 296 4.59 35.16 -7.91
C TRP A 296 3.26 35.33 -8.64
N LEU A 297 2.69 34.25 -9.18
CA LEU A 297 1.39 34.28 -9.86
C LEU A 297 0.24 34.79 -8.96
N LYS A 298 0.35 34.60 -7.64
CA LYS A 298 -0.62 35.11 -6.65
C LYS A 298 -0.29 36.53 -6.17
N SER A 299 0.93 37.01 -6.41
CA SER A 299 1.39 38.30 -5.90
C SER A 299 0.89 39.45 -6.76
N ALA A 300 0.89 40.66 -6.19
CA ALA A 300 0.54 41.88 -6.93
C ALA A 300 1.51 42.16 -8.09
N ASP A 301 2.74 41.63 -8.03
CA ASP A 301 3.78 41.85 -9.05
C ASP A 301 3.45 41.17 -10.37
N SER A 302 2.60 40.13 -10.37
CA SER A 302 2.14 39.47 -11.60
C SER A 302 0.92 40.12 -12.25
N THR A 303 0.38 41.23 -11.70
CA THR A 303 -0.85 41.88 -12.22
C THR A 303 -0.75 42.26 -13.70
N TYR A 304 0.44 42.68 -14.15
CA TYR A 304 0.72 42.98 -15.56
C TYR A 304 0.42 41.78 -16.48
N TRP A 305 0.63 40.56 -16.01
CA TRP A 305 0.47 39.32 -16.77
C TRP A 305 -0.96 38.78 -16.80
N LYS A 306 -1.92 39.42 -16.11
CA LYS A 306 -3.28 38.92 -16.00
C LYS A 306 -3.97 38.65 -17.36
N PRO A 307 -3.98 39.58 -18.34
CA PRO A 307 -4.52 39.30 -19.67
C PRO A 307 -3.89 38.08 -20.37
N PHE A 308 -2.57 37.91 -20.23
CA PHE A 308 -1.87 36.74 -20.79
C PHE A 308 -2.29 35.44 -20.10
N VAL A 309 -2.34 35.42 -18.76
CA VAL A 309 -2.74 34.24 -17.97
C VAL A 309 -4.19 33.85 -18.27
N GLU A 310 -5.10 34.82 -18.40
CA GLU A 310 -6.51 34.58 -18.78
C GLU A 310 -6.62 33.97 -20.19
N ALA A 311 -5.88 34.50 -21.16
CA ALA A 311 -5.85 33.96 -22.52
C ALA A 311 -5.23 32.56 -22.59
N LEU A 312 -4.21 32.29 -21.77
CA LEU A 312 -3.59 30.97 -21.64
C LEU A 312 -4.56 29.96 -21.02
N SER A 313 -5.24 30.34 -19.93
CA SER A 313 -6.27 29.52 -19.28
C SER A 313 -7.41 29.20 -20.25
N ALA A 314 -7.96 30.20 -20.95
CA ALA A 314 -9.02 29.98 -21.93
C ALA A 314 -8.59 29.08 -23.12
N THR A 315 -7.31 29.10 -23.46
CA THR A 315 -6.75 28.20 -24.48
C THR A 315 -6.68 26.77 -23.97
N LEU A 316 -6.18 26.58 -22.74
CA LEU A 316 -6.15 25.26 -22.10
C LEU A 316 -7.57 24.69 -21.92
N ASP A 317 -8.54 25.52 -21.52
CA ASP A 317 -9.95 25.12 -21.37
C ASP A 317 -10.54 24.64 -22.70
N THR A 318 -10.29 25.38 -23.80
CA THR A 318 -10.72 24.97 -25.14
C THR A 318 -10.06 23.64 -25.54
N TRP A 319 -8.76 23.47 -25.26
CA TRP A 319 -8.02 22.25 -25.54
C TRP A 319 -8.56 21.04 -24.74
N ILE A 320 -8.84 21.22 -23.44
CA ILE A 320 -9.47 20.21 -22.58
C ILE A 320 -10.85 19.87 -23.13
N GLY A 321 -11.69 20.87 -23.41
CA GLY A 321 -13.07 20.68 -23.84
C GLY A 321 -13.21 19.84 -25.11
N ILE A 322 -12.33 20.03 -26.10
CA ILE A 322 -12.31 19.24 -27.34
C ILE A 322 -12.04 17.76 -27.02
N ARG A 323 -10.97 17.49 -26.27
CA ARG A 323 -10.50 16.13 -26.01
C ARG A 323 -11.39 15.39 -25.01
N GLN A 324 -11.75 16.06 -23.92
CA GLN A 324 -12.69 15.53 -22.93
C GLN A 324 -14.07 15.31 -23.53
N GLY A 325 -14.54 16.16 -24.46
CA GLY A 325 -15.79 15.93 -25.18
C GLY A 325 -15.80 14.60 -25.94
N ALA A 326 -14.68 14.22 -26.57
CA ALA A 326 -14.55 12.96 -27.30
C ALA A 326 -14.63 11.73 -26.38
N ILE A 327 -14.09 11.84 -25.15
CA ILE A 327 -14.15 10.81 -24.11
C ILE A 327 -15.57 10.71 -23.54
N ARG A 328 -16.14 11.84 -23.11
CA ARG A 328 -17.45 11.88 -22.41
C ARG A 328 -18.60 11.40 -23.28
N ALA A 329 -18.46 11.49 -24.61
CA ALA A 329 -19.41 10.90 -25.55
C ALA A 329 -19.47 9.37 -25.50
N GLN A 330 -18.43 8.71 -24.95
CA GLN A 330 -18.30 7.25 -24.90
C GLN A 330 -18.28 6.70 -23.46
N ASP A 331 -17.67 7.44 -22.53
CA ASP A 331 -17.57 7.07 -21.12
C ASP A 331 -17.74 8.32 -20.24
N ALA A 332 -19.01 8.62 -19.93
CA ALA A 332 -19.43 9.90 -19.35
C ALA A 332 -18.89 10.13 -17.92
N ASP A 333 -18.61 9.08 -17.15
CA ASP A 333 -18.30 9.16 -15.73
C ASP A 333 -16.82 8.91 -15.39
N LYS A 334 -15.97 8.59 -16.37
CA LYS A 334 -14.56 8.28 -16.10
C LYS A 334 -13.75 9.49 -15.64
N PRO A 335 -12.87 9.34 -14.64
CA PRO A 335 -11.90 10.37 -14.30
C PRO A 335 -11.02 10.76 -15.50
N VAL A 336 -10.85 12.06 -15.72
CA VAL A 336 -9.95 12.63 -16.74
C VAL A 336 -8.98 13.62 -16.09
N THR A 337 -7.71 13.59 -16.49
CA THR A 337 -6.65 14.50 -16.02
C THR A 337 -5.68 14.89 -17.14
N ILE A 338 -4.64 15.65 -16.79
CA ILE A 338 -3.49 15.98 -17.64
C ILE A 338 -2.21 15.88 -16.79
N GLY A 339 -1.25 15.06 -17.18
CA GLY A 339 0.06 14.96 -16.53
C GLY A 339 0.95 16.20 -16.72
N PHE A 340 0.72 17.27 -15.96
CA PHE A 340 1.46 18.54 -16.09
C PHE A 340 2.86 18.48 -15.45
N ASN A 341 3.92 18.86 -16.16
CA ASN A 341 5.24 19.11 -15.56
C ASN A 341 5.49 20.56 -15.14
N HIS A 342 4.70 21.49 -15.66
CA HIS A 342 4.78 22.91 -15.34
C HIS A 342 3.72 23.27 -14.29
N PRO A 343 4.11 23.65 -13.06
CA PRO A 343 3.15 23.96 -11.99
C PRO A 343 2.17 25.05 -12.35
N TYR A 344 2.58 26.05 -13.14
CA TYR A 344 1.70 27.15 -13.57
C TYR A 344 0.59 26.67 -14.51
N PHE A 345 0.78 25.61 -15.31
CA PHE A 345 -0.32 25.05 -16.11
C PHE A 345 -1.33 24.31 -15.23
N ALA A 346 -0.84 23.48 -14.30
CA ALA A 346 -1.68 22.80 -13.31
C ALA A 346 -2.44 23.80 -12.42
N PHE A 347 -1.92 25.03 -12.27
CA PHE A 347 -2.50 26.08 -11.45
C PHE A 347 -3.66 26.85 -12.15
N LEU A 348 -3.79 26.79 -13.48
CA LEU A 348 -4.81 27.56 -14.19
C LEU A 348 -6.25 27.09 -13.89
N ASP A 349 -7.19 28.02 -13.89
CA ASP A 349 -8.62 27.76 -13.64
C ASP A 349 -9.27 26.79 -14.65
N ALA A 350 -8.70 26.68 -15.86
CA ALA A 350 -9.15 25.73 -16.88
C ALA A 350 -9.21 24.28 -16.37
N ASN A 351 -8.39 23.93 -15.38
CA ASN A 351 -8.34 22.60 -14.80
C ASN A 351 -9.55 22.25 -13.91
N GLN A 352 -10.44 23.20 -13.60
CA GLN A 352 -11.69 22.92 -12.86
C GLN A 352 -12.59 21.91 -13.59
N SER A 353 -12.47 21.82 -14.91
CA SER A 353 -13.21 20.86 -15.75
C SER A 353 -12.66 19.42 -15.71
N LEU A 354 -11.42 19.25 -15.24
CA LEU A 354 -10.80 17.94 -15.05
C LEU A 354 -11.40 17.26 -13.82
N SER A 355 -11.37 15.93 -13.80
CA SER A 355 -11.85 15.15 -12.65
C SER A 355 -10.86 15.16 -11.49
N PHE A 356 -9.58 15.33 -11.78
CA PHE A 356 -8.53 15.55 -10.80
C PHE A 356 -7.36 16.32 -11.45
N VAL A 357 -6.60 17.03 -10.63
CA VAL A 357 -5.44 17.81 -11.10
C VAL A 357 -4.18 17.06 -10.71
N SER A 358 -3.27 16.93 -11.66
CA SER A 358 -2.00 16.26 -11.42
C SER A 358 -0.79 17.14 -11.72
N LEU A 359 0.34 16.75 -11.13
CA LEU A 359 1.64 17.41 -11.30
C LEU A 359 2.74 16.35 -11.37
N HIS A 360 3.72 16.61 -12.24
CA HIS A 360 4.98 15.87 -12.33
C HIS A 360 6.08 16.71 -11.70
N ARG A 361 6.89 16.09 -10.84
CA ARG A 361 7.99 16.77 -10.16
C ARG A 361 9.19 15.86 -9.93
N PHE A 362 10.25 16.12 -10.69
CA PHE A 362 11.58 15.54 -10.50
C PHE A 362 12.49 16.56 -9.85
N ALA A 363 12.42 16.65 -8.53
CA ALA A 363 13.24 17.55 -7.75
C ALA A 363 14.63 16.92 -7.49
N PRO A 364 15.72 17.71 -7.45
CA PRO A 364 17.01 17.21 -6.98
C PRO A 364 16.92 16.63 -5.57
N GLU A 365 17.81 15.69 -5.25
CA GLU A 365 17.99 15.03 -3.94
C GLU A 365 18.56 15.97 -2.86
N GLU A 366 17.93 17.13 -2.70
CA GLU A 366 18.29 18.19 -1.75
C GLU A 366 17.10 18.52 -0.83
N ALA A 367 17.38 18.84 0.43
CA ALA A 367 16.34 19.08 1.41
C ALA A 367 15.43 20.27 1.02
N GLY A 368 16.01 21.38 0.53
CA GLY A 368 15.25 22.54 0.04
C GLY A 368 14.33 22.22 -1.14
N SER A 369 14.76 21.28 -2.00
CA SER A 369 14.03 20.87 -3.20
C SER A 369 12.76 20.08 -2.88
N ILE A 370 12.78 19.23 -1.84
CA ILE A 370 11.56 18.54 -1.37
C ILE A 370 10.61 19.51 -0.64
N TYR A 371 11.11 20.45 0.16
CA TYR A 371 10.26 21.50 0.78
C TYR A 371 9.50 22.31 -0.28
N THR A 372 10.21 22.73 -1.33
CA THR A 372 9.60 23.47 -2.45
C THR A 372 8.50 22.64 -3.12
N THR A 373 8.69 21.32 -3.25
CA THR A 373 7.67 20.41 -3.79
C THR A 373 6.42 20.37 -2.91
N PHE A 374 6.57 20.29 -1.59
CA PHE A 374 5.44 20.33 -0.65
C PHE A 374 4.70 21.66 -0.67
N MET A 375 5.42 22.78 -0.76
CA MET A 375 4.81 24.11 -0.90
C MET A 375 3.98 24.22 -2.17
N MET A 376 4.51 23.78 -3.32
CA MET A 376 3.79 23.81 -4.59
C MET A 376 2.51 22.95 -4.53
N LEU A 377 2.58 21.77 -3.92
CA LEU A 377 1.42 20.92 -3.74
C LEU A 377 0.34 21.58 -2.86
N ASP A 378 0.73 22.21 -1.74
CA ASP A 378 -0.21 22.89 -0.84
C ASP A 378 -0.87 24.09 -1.55
N GLN A 379 -0.12 24.80 -2.39
CA GLN A 379 -0.65 25.90 -3.21
C GLN A 379 -1.62 25.42 -4.29
N LEU A 380 -1.33 24.31 -4.97
CA LEU A 380 -2.23 23.69 -5.96
C LEU A 380 -3.51 23.18 -5.31
N LYS A 381 -3.40 22.54 -4.14
CA LYS A 381 -4.55 22.10 -3.36
C LYS A 381 -5.44 23.26 -2.94
N GLY A 382 -4.85 24.41 -2.59
CA GLY A 382 -5.59 25.64 -2.32
C GLY A 382 -6.27 26.25 -3.54
N GLN A 383 -5.69 26.08 -4.73
CA GLN A 383 -6.25 26.61 -5.99
C GLN A 383 -7.43 25.81 -6.51
N HIS A 384 -7.43 24.49 -6.30
CA HIS A 384 -8.48 23.58 -6.77
C HIS A 384 -9.21 22.93 -5.59
N PRO A 385 -9.95 23.71 -4.79
CA PRO A 385 -10.66 23.17 -3.64
C PRO A 385 -11.74 22.20 -4.10
N GLY A 386 -11.76 21.01 -3.50
CA GLY A 386 -12.75 19.98 -3.84
C GLY A 386 -12.37 19.09 -5.02
N HIS A 387 -11.19 19.27 -5.62
CA HIS A 387 -10.62 18.33 -6.59
C HIS A 387 -9.57 17.43 -5.93
N PRO A 388 -9.46 16.15 -6.34
CA PRO A 388 -8.33 15.33 -5.98
C PRO A 388 -7.04 15.92 -6.59
N ILE A 389 -5.99 16.02 -5.78
CA ILE A 389 -4.65 16.43 -6.22
C ILE A 389 -3.73 15.22 -6.18
N VAL A 390 -3.07 14.92 -7.31
CA VAL A 390 -2.21 13.75 -7.50
C VAL A 390 -0.80 14.17 -7.94
N LEU A 391 0.23 13.69 -7.25
CA LEU A 391 1.61 13.81 -7.73
C LEU A 391 1.88 12.66 -8.71
N GLU A 392 1.47 12.83 -9.97
CA GLU A 392 1.39 11.77 -11.00
C GLU A 392 2.76 11.34 -11.56
N GLU A 393 3.81 12.14 -11.36
CA GLU A 393 5.16 11.63 -11.50
C GLU A 393 6.07 12.28 -10.46
N PHE A 394 6.86 11.45 -9.79
CA PHE A 394 7.98 11.88 -8.97
C PHE A 394 8.97 10.74 -8.79
N GLY A 395 10.21 11.07 -8.46
CA GLY A 395 11.22 10.08 -8.14
C GLY A 395 12.60 10.69 -8.00
N TYR A 396 13.51 9.92 -7.44
CA TYR A 396 14.92 10.31 -7.31
C TYR A 396 15.80 9.26 -7.99
N THR A 397 16.77 9.72 -8.79
CA THR A 397 17.66 8.84 -9.53
C THR A 397 18.77 8.32 -8.61
N ASN A 398 19.21 7.09 -8.83
CA ASN A 398 20.41 6.55 -8.17
C ASN A 398 21.71 6.82 -8.94
N SER A 399 21.66 7.54 -10.07
CA SER A 399 22.84 7.89 -10.85
C SER A 399 22.59 9.12 -11.73
N HIS A 400 23.58 10.02 -11.78
CA HIS A 400 23.67 11.07 -12.79
C HIS A 400 24.71 10.75 -13.87
N GLY A 401 24.69 9.49 -14.32
CA GLY A 401 25.66 8.93 -15.26
C GLY A 401 26.88 8.35 -14.57
N VAL A 402 27.87 7.99 -15.40
CA VAL A 402 29.06 7.22 -15.01
C VAL A 402 29.90 7.84 -13.88
N ASN A 403 29.77 9.14 -13.63
CA ASN A 403 30.64 9.86 -12.69
C ASN A 403 29.96 10.25 -11.37
N ARG A 404 28.66 10.00 -11.18
CA ARG A 404 27.94 10.39 -9.96
C ARG A 404 26.87 9.37 -9.62
N SER A 405 27.12 8.55 -8.60
CA SER A 405 26.14 7.65 -7.99
C SER A 405 25.45 8.34 -6.81
N VAL A 406 24.15 8.09 -6.64
CA VAL A 406 23.35 8.62 -5.53
C VAL A 406 22.89 7.44 -4.65
N PRO A 407 23.20 7.43 -3.35
CA PRO A 407 22.89 6.30 -2.47
C PRO A 407 21.40 5.94 -2.43
N MET A 408 21.07 4.64 -2.50
CA MET A 408 19.68 4.17 -2.45
C MET A 408 18.95 4.54 -1.15
N LYS A 409 19.67 4.58 -0.01
CA LYS A 409 19.11 5.03 1.28
C LYS A 409 18.63 6.47 1.25
N LEU A 410 19.31 7.31 0.46
CA LEU A 410 18.99 8.72 0.30
C LEU A 410 17.70 8.87 -0.50
N THR A 411 17.67 8.29 -1.70
CA THR A 411 16.50 8.36 -2.59
C THR A 411 15.27 7.72 -1.94
N ALA A 412 15.42 6.58 -1.25
CA ALA A 412 14.34 5.95 -0.51
C ALA A 412 13.79 6.83 0.62
N SER A 413 14.64 7.63 1.28
CA SER A 413 14.21 8.55 2.33
C SER A 413 13.36 9.70 1.77
N TYR A 414 13.78 10.28 0.64
CA TYR A 414 13.01 11.33 -0.03
C TYR A 414 11.65 10.85 -0.53
N GLU A 415 11.60 9.65 -1.14
CA GLU A 415 10.34 9.08 -1.64
C GLU A 415 9.39 8.72 -0.50
N ALA A 416 9.91 8.21 0.62
CA ALA A 416 9.12 7.96 1.82
C ALA A 416 8.51 9.25 2.39
N ALA A 417 9.30 10.33 2.44
CA ALA A 417 8.82 11.64 2.88
C ALA A 417 7.68 12.15 2.00
N ILE A 418 7.76 11.97 0.67
CA ILE A 418 6.68 12.33 -0.26
C ILE A 418 5.42 11.53 0.05
N TRP A 419 5.50 10.20 0.17
CA TRP A 419 4.33 9.37 0.43
C TRP A 419 3.63 9.72 1.76
N LEU A 420 4.39 9.90 2.83
CA LEU A 420 3.87 10.27 4.15
C LEU A 420 3.26 11.68 4.14
N PHE A 421 3.90 12.64 3.45
CA PHE A 421 3.34 13.98 3.25
C PHE A 421 2.01 13.92 2.50
N LEU A 422 1.95 13.22 1.36
CA LEU A 422 0.74 13.09 0.56
C LEU A 422 -0.42 12.48 1.36
N TYR A 423 -0.14 11.40 2.10
CA TYR A 423 -1.14 10.74 2.93
C TYR A 423 -1.64 11.63 4.07
N SER A 424 -0.72 12.15 4.90
CA SER A 424 -1.06 12.95 6.09
C SER A 424 -1.79 14.25 5.78
N ARG A 425 -1.44 14.90 4.67
CA ARG A 425 -2.05 16.15 4.24
C ARG A 425 -3.33 15.94 3.44
N GLY A 426 -3.78 14.69 3.28
CA GLY A 426 -5.03 14.34 2.61
C GLY A 426 -5.03 14.64 1.11
N TYR A 427 -3.91 14.41 0.43
CA TYR A 427 -3.86 14.38 -1.04
C TYR A 427 -4.49 13.08 -1.55
N ALA A 428 -4.81 13.01 -2.84
CA ALA A 428 -5.47 11.85 -3.41
C ALA A 428 -4.49 10.69 -3.70
N GLY A 429 -3.19 10.98 -3.78
CA GLY A 429 -2.11 10.02 -3.90
C GLY A 429 -1.05 10.49 -4.90
N GLY A 430 -0.35 9.54 -5.51
CA GLY A 430 0.68 9.82 -6.51
C GLY A 430 1.06 8.59 -7.31
N PHE A 431 1.92 8.79 -8.32
CA PHE A 431 2.55 7.69 -9.06
C PHE A 431 4.07 7.87 -9.04
N LYS A 432 4.75 6.88 -8.45
CA LYS A 432 6.20 6.83 -8.45
C LYS A 432 6.69 6.58 -9.88
N TRP A 433 7.56 7.46 -10.38
CA TRP A 433 8.35 7.22 -11.59
C TRP A 433 9.64 6.50 -11.18
N MET A 434 9.85 5.24 -11.53
CA MET A 434 8.93 4.32 -12.23
C MET A 434 9.12 2.89 -11.69
N LEU A 435 8.37 1.91 -12.18
CA LEU A 435 8.44 0.54 -11.65
C LEU A 435 9.80 -0.12 -11.93
N THR A 436 10.28 -0.08 -13.17
CA THR A 436 11.52 -0.73 -13.60
C THR A 436 12.59 0.28 -13.95
N ASN A 437 13.87 -0.04 -13.78
CA ASN A 437 14.93 0.70 -14.45
C ASN A 437 14.83 0.56 -15.98
N PHE A 438 15.58 1.42 -16.70
CA PHE A 438 15.73 1.36 -18.15
C PHE A 438 17.19 1.54 -18.56
N SER A 439 18.04 0.56 -18.28
CA SER A 439 19.50 0.69 -18.51
C SER A 439 19.90 0.95 -19.97
N ALA A 440 19.06 0.57 -20.93
CA ALA A 440 19.26 0.83 -22.35
C ALA A 440 18.80 2.22 -22.83
N GLY A 441 18.30 3.06 -21.93
CA GLY A 441 17.88 4.42 -22.25
C GLY A 441 19.05 5.38 -22.45
N PHE A 442 18.78 6.51 -23.11
CA PHE A 442 19.82 7.50 -23.42
C PHE A 442 20.01 8.53 -22.30
N ASN A 443 19.08 8.61 -21.34
CA ASN A 443 19.18 9.54 -20.21
C ASN A 443 19.60 8.76 -18.95
N PRO A 444 20.85 8.92 -18.47
CA PRO A 444 21.34 8.16 -17.32
C PRO A 444 20.56 8.42 -16.02
N ASP A 445 19.94 9.59 -15.87
CA ASP A 445 19.06 9.89 -14.74
C ASP A 445 17.80 9.01 -14.81
N GLU A 446 17.12 9.05 -15.95
CA GLU A 446 15.86 8.31 -16.16
C GLU A 446 16.04 6.80 -16.03
N ASN A 447 17.18 6.29 -16.48
CA ASN A 447 17.52 4.88 -16.43
C ASN A 447 17.49 4.31 -15.01
N ASN A 448 17.62 5.16 -13.98
CA ASN A 448 17.87 4.75 -12.59
C ASN A 448 16.78 5.15 -11.58
N PHE A 449 15.64 5.67 -12.04
CA PHE A 449 14.50 5.99 -11.17
C PHE A 449 13.70 4.78 -10.68
N GLY A 450 13.93 3.59 -11.26
CA GLY A 450 13.13 2.39 -11.04
C GLY A 450 13.02 1.96 -9.57
N LEU A 451 11.90 1.37 -9.20
CA LEU A 451 11.76 0.58 -7.96
C LEU A 451 12.41 -0.80 -8.08
N LEU A 452 12.55 -1.30 -9.31
CA LEU A 452 13.25 -2.52 -9.67
C LEU A 452 14.56 -2.18 -10.41
N ASP A 453 15.64 -2.87 -10.09
CA ASP A 453 16.95 -2.70 -10.73
C ASP A 453 17.00 -3.29 -12.16
N ASP A 454 18.18 -3.27 -12.76
CA ASP A 454 18.43 -3.78 -14.11
C ASP A 454 18.26 -5.30 -14.25
N GLN A 455 18.11 -6.01 -13.13
CA GLN A 455 17.80 -7.45 -13.07
C GLN A 455 16.36 -7.69 -12.57
N ALA A 456 15.52 -6.64 -12.59
CA ALA A 456 14.14 -6.66 -12.09
C ALA A 456 14.01 -7.03 -10.60
N ARG A 457 15.04 -6.77 -9.79
CA ARG A 457 15.02 -7.00 -8.34
C ARG A 457 14.61 -5.74 -7.58
N PRO A 458 13.81 -5.84 -6.51
CA PRO A 458 13.42 -4.68 -5.72
C PRO A 458 14.60 -3.91 -5.12
N LYS A 459 14.60 -2.58 -5.30
CA LYS A 459 15.52 -1.62 -4.68
C LYS A 459 15.01 -1.19 -3.31
N LEU A 460 15.83 -0.47 -2.55
CA LEU A 460 15.50 -0.05 -1.18
C LEU A 460 14.20 0.77 -1.08
N ALA A 461 13.95 1.66 -2.05
CA ALA A 461 12.73 2.46 -2.12
C ALA A 461 11.45 1.61 -2.23
N TYR A 462 11.52 0.43 -2.86
CA TYR A 462 10.39 -0.50 -2.94
C TYR A 462 9.95 -0.98 -1.56
N TYR A 463 10.90 -1.39 -0.71
CA TYR A 463 10.58 -1.93 0.61
C TYR A 463 10.05 -0.85 1.55
N VAL A 464 10.61 0.35 1.47
CA VAL A 464 10.14 1.50 2.26
C VAL A 464 8.73 1.93 1.82
N ALA A 465 8.47 2.02 0.51
CA ALA A 465 7.15 2.32 -0.03
C ALA A 465 6.12 1.26 0.38
N ARG A 466 6.48 -0.04 0.28
CA ARG A 466 5.62 -1.17 0.71
C ARG A 466 5.15 -1.05 2.14
N ALA A 467 6.05 -0.67 3.05
CA ALA A 467 5.71 -0.48 4.46
C ALA A 467 4.65 0.61 4.64
N ILE A 468 4.83 1.75 3.98
CA ILE A 468 3.91 2.89 4.00
C ILE A 468 2.57 2.51 3.38
N HIS A 469 2.58 1.89 2.20
CA HIS A 469 1.37 1.50 1.47
C HIS A 469 0.52 0.49 2.23
N ASN A 470 1.15 -0.49 2.90
CA ASN A 470 0.42 -1.45 3.73
C ASN A 470 -0.31 -0.78 4.90
N TYR A 471 0.30 0.21 5.54
CA TYR A 471 -0.36 0.99 6.60
C TYR A 471 -1.50 1.83 6.05
N ILE A 472 -1.31 2.53 4.94
CA ILE A 472 -2.34 3.34 4.29
C ILE A 472 -3.53 2.49 3.85
N ALA A 473 -3.29 1.29 3.32
CA ALA A 473 -4.34 0.36 2.94
C ALA A 473 -5.15 -0.11 4.16
N ALA A 474 -4.50 -0.32 5.30
CA ALA A 474 -5.18 -0.65 6.55
C ALA A 474 -5.89 0.56 7.19
N ASN A 475 -5.48 1.78 6.85
CA ASN A 475 -5.97 3.03 7.42
C ASN A 475 -6.28 4.05 6.29
N PRO A 476 -7.43 3.92 5.61
CA PRO A 476 -7.72 4.76 4.45
C PRO A 476 -7.95 6.25 4.79
N THR A 477 -8.23 6.57 6.05
CA THR A 477 -8.47 7.93 6.54
C THR A 477 -7.15 8.62 6.87
N PRO A 478 -6.82 9.76 6.21
CA PRO A 478 -5.63 10.55 6.53
C PRO A 478 -5.48 10.83 8.02
N SER A 479 -4.27 10.65 8.51
CA SER A 479 -3.92 10.87 9.90
C SER A 479 -2.44 11.26 10.03
N GLY A 480 -2.05 11.52 11.28
CA GLY A 480 -0.67 11.69 11.70
C GLY A 480 -0.02 13.00 11.29
N ASP A 481 1.02 13.34 12.03
CA ASP A 481 1.78 14.57 11.87
C ASP A 481 3.10 14.28 11.18
N PHE A 482 3.27 14.80 9.96
CA PHE A 482 4.53 14.73 9.23
C PHE A 482 5.46 15.87 9.67
N THR A 483 6.63 15.50 10.19
CA THR A 483 7.70 16.45 10.52
C THR A 483 8.95 16.08 9.72
N LEU A 484 9.35 16.98 8.82
CA LEU A 484 10.66 16.93 8.21
C LEU A 484 11.66 17.61 9.15
N LEU A 485 12.72 16.91 9.51
CA LEU A 485 13.78 17.43 10.37
C LEU A 485 14.85 18.11 9.50
N GLU A 486 15.52 19.11 10.07
CA GLU A 486 16.56 19.85 9.36
C GLU A 486 17.67 18.93 8.84
N SER A 487 18.09 19.18 7.60
CA SER A 487 19.25 18.52 7.02
C SER A 487 20.53 19.08 7.65
N LYS A 488 21.43 18.22 8.11
CA LYS A 488 22.71 18.63 8.69
C LYS A 488 23.77 18.96 7.62
N ASP A 489 23.63 18.41 6.42
CA ASP A 489 24.60 18.53 5.33
C ASP A 489 24.01 19.13 4.04
N GLY A 490 22.73 19.49 4.06
CA GLY A 490 21.97 20.03 2.92
C GLY A 490 21.41 18.97 1.97
N THR A 491 21.83 17.71 2.10
CA THR A 491 21.53 16.63 1.15
C THR A 491 20.77 15.46 1.78
N GLU A 492 21.03 15.10 3.03
CA GLU A 492 20.30 14.06 3.74
C GLU A 492 19.12 14.66 4.51
N ILE A 493 17.97 13.98 4.49
CA ILE A 493 16.83 14.32 5.33
C ILE A 493 16.67 13.30 6.46
N SER A 494 16.24 13.78 7.62
CA SER A 494 15.60 12.93 8.63
C SER A 494 14.13 13.31 8.69
N TYR A 495 13.24 12.33 8.83
CA TYR A 495 11.82 12.59 9.00
C TYR A 495 11.26 11.77 10.15
N MET A 496 10.18 12.30 10.72
CA MET A 496 9.32 11.59 11.65
C MET A 496 7.90 11.83 11.20
N TRP A 497 7.14 10.75 11.10
CA TRP A 497 5.69 10.80 10.97
C TRP A 497 5.12 9.92 12.08
N ALA A 498 4.11 10.42 12.79
CA ALA A 498 3.46 9.67 13.85
C ALA A 498 1.97 9.95 13.90
N SER A 499 1.20 8.92 14.22
CA SER A 499 -0.22 8.97 14.52
C SER A 499 -0.49 8.30 15.87
N GLY A 500 -1.76 8.19 16.27
CA GLY A 500 -2.14 7.48 17.50
C GLY A 500 -1.83 5.97 17.47
N ASP A 501 -1.56 5.41 16.29
CA ASP A 501 -1.45 3.98 16.04
C ASP A 501 -0.22 3.58 15.22
N ALA A 502 0.66 4.52 14.87
CA ALA A 502 1.82 4.25 14.04
C ALA A 502 2.94 5.30 14.18
N ILE A 503 4.17 4.88 13.88
CA ILE A 503 5.36 5.71 13.78
C ILE A 503 6.15 5.27 12.54
N PHE A 504 6.54 6.23 11.71
CA PHE A 504 7.41 6.07 10.55
C PHE A 504 8.56 7.05 10.65
N SER A 505 9.79 6.57 10.46
CA SER A 505 10.96 7.44 10.50
C SER A 505 12.11 6.79 9.75
N ASN A 506 13.13 7.57 9.45
CA ASN A 506 14.44 7.05 9.02
C ASN A 506 15.54 7.34 10.04
N ILE A 507 15.21 7.84 11.23
CA ILE A 507 16.20 8.11 12.29
C ILE A 507 16.86 6.81 12.72
N LYS A 508 18.19 6.78 12.67
CA LYS A 508 19.02 5.60 12.93
C LYS A 508 18.89 5.05 14.35
N ASP A 509 18.95 5.93 15.34
CA ASP A 509 18.83 5.62 16.76
C ASP A 509 17.63 6.36 17.34
N TYR A 510 16.60 5.63 17.73
CA TYR A 510 15.33 6.20 18.18
C TYR A 510 14.83 5.53 19.45
N THR A 511 14.54 6.33 20.48
CA THR A 511 13.97 5.84 21.73
C THR A 511 12.80 6.72 22.15
N ASN A 512 11.68 6.09 22.47
CA ASN A 512 10.56 6.69 23.21
C ASN A 512 10.06 5.71 24.28
N ASN A 513 8.88 5.97 24.86
CA ASN A 513 8.33 5.12 25.92
C ASN A 513 7.74 3.77 25.43
N LYS A 514 7.68 3.50 24.12
CA LYS A 514 7.16 2.28 23.50
C LYS A 514 8.20 1.53 22.68
N VAL A 515 9.15 2.24 22.07
CA VAL A 515 10.07 1.74 21.04
C VAL A 515 11.47 2.22 21.36
N ASP A 516 12.42 1.30 21.30
CA ASP A 516 13.86 1.57 21.36
C ASP A 516 14.53 0.83 20.19
N LEU A 517 15.06 1.58 19.23
CA LEU A 517 15.54 1.10 17.94
C LEU A 517 16.97 1.57 17.70
N HIS A 518 17.80 0.62 17.25
CA HIS A 518 19.15 0.87 16.77
C HIS A 518 19.34 0.21 15.40
N GLN A 519 19.42 1.00 14.34
CA GLN A 519 19.73 0.54 12.98
C GLN A 519 21.23 0.64 12.69
N GLN A 520 21.72 -0.16 11.75
CA GLN A 520 23.09 -0.01 11.24
C GLN A 520 23.22 1.22 10.34
N GLU A 521 22.18 1.52 9.56
CA GLU A 521 22.12 2.66 8.64
C GLU A 521 20.88 3.54 8.89
N GLN A 522 21.00 4.84 8.59
CA GLN A 522 19.87 5.78 8.62
C GLN A 522 19.00 5.56 7.37
N VAL A 523 17.89 4.82 7.53
CA VAL A 523 16.95 4.51 6.46
C VAL A 523 15.58 4.15 7.04
N GLY A 524 14.53 4.28 6.23
CA GLY A 524 13.14 4.07 6.63
C GLY A 524 12.88 2.81 7.44
N TRP A 525 12.15 2.98 8.53
CA TRP A 525 11.55 1.97 9.39
C TRP A 525 10.18 2.43 9.85
N GLN A 526 9.39 1.48 10.35
CA GLN A 526 8.07 1.79 10.91
C GLN A 526 7.64 0.78 11.95
N VAL A 527 6.70 1.22 12.78
CA VAL A 527 5.92 0.39 13.70
C VAL A 527 4.48 0.86 13.70
N TRP A 528 3.51 -0.05 13.62
CA TRP A 528 2.09 0.29 13.79
C TRP A 528 1.31 -0.85 14.44
N TRP A 529 0.18 -0.52 15.04
CA TRP A 529 -0.65 -1.45 15.80
C TRP A 529 -2.13 -1.08 15.62
N PRO A 530 -2.97 -2.00 15.10
CA PRO A 530 -4.39 -1.73 14.87
C PRO A 530 -5.23 -1.71 16.17
N GLY A 531 -5.04 -0.69 17.00
CA GLY A 531 -5.84 -0.46 18.22
C GLY A 531 -5.90 -1.63 19.20
N SER A 532 -6.75 -1.55 20.23
CA SER A 532 -6.87 -2.59 21.27
C SER A 532 -7.54 -3.88 20.78
N ASN A 533 -8.33 -3.81 19.71
CA ASN A 533 -9.18 -4.92 19.24
C ASN A 533 -8.42 -5.92 18.36
N ARG A 534 -7.22 -5.56 17.89
CA ARG A 534 -6.32 -6.47 17.19
C ARG A 534 -4.97 -6.45 17.90
N SER A 535 -4.64 -7.57 18.50
CA SER A 535 -3.50 -7.70 19.38
C SER A 535 -2.22 -8.01 18.60
N GLN A 536 -1.89 -7.16 17.64
CA GLN A 536 -0.75 -7.29 16.76
C GLN A 536 0.06 -6.00 16.71
N VAL A 537 1.37 -6.13 16.64
CA VAL A 537 2.27 -5.02 16.29
C VAL A 537 3.00 -5.41 15.01
N TYR A 538 2.97 -4.52 14.03
CA TYR A 538 3.70 -4.69 12.78
C TYR A 538 4.95 -3.83 12.81
N PHE A 539 6.08 -4.40 12.43
CA PHE A 539 7.36 -3.71 12.39
C PHE A 539 8.10 -4.02 11.09
N THR A 540 8.78 -3.04 10.51
CA THR A 540 9.72 -3.28 9.41
C THR A 540 10.81 -2.22 9.41
N SER A 541 11.99 -2.59 8.91
CA SER A 541 13.16 -1.73 8.80
C SER A 541 13.88 -2.08 7.51
N ALA A 542 14.30 -1.06 6.76
CA ALA A 542 15.10 -1.23 5.55
C ALA A 542 16.60 -1.42 5.86
N SER A 543 16.99 -1.46 7.13
CA SER A 543 18.35 -1.76 7.60
C SER A 543 18.33 -2.85 8.66
N ASN A 544 19.43 -3.60 8.75
CA ASN A 544 19.71 -4.49 9.86
C ASN A 544 19.84 -3.70 11.16
N GLY A 545 19.61 -4.34 12.31
CA GLY A 545 19.67 -3.65 13.58
C GLY A 545 19.13 -4.47 14.75
N ARG A 546 18.66 -3.77 15.78
CA ARG A 546 17.95 -4.36 16.92
C ARG A 546 16.83 -3.42 17.34
N VAL A 547 15.69 -3.99 17.70
CA VAL A 547 14.56 -3.25 18.27
C VAL A 547 14.16 -3.86 19.61
N THR A 548 13.72 -3.01 20.52
CA THR A 548 13.01 -3.35 21.74
C THR A 548 11.66 -2.64 21.76
N LEU A 549 10.59 -3.37 22.02
CA LEU A 549 9.22 -2.87 22.09
C LEU A 549 8.65 -3.10 23.50
N ASP A 550 8.01 -2.10 24.09
CA ASP A 550 7.24 -2.23 25.33
C ASP A 550 5.78 -2.57 25.03
N LEU A 551 5.48 -3.86 24.92
CA LEU A 551 4.15 -4.37 24.60
C LEU A 551 3.11 -4.00 25.67
N GLY A 552 3.51 -3.79 26.93
CA GLY A 552 2.60 -3.30 27.97
C GLY A 552 2.15 -1.85 27.74
N LYS A 553 2.91 -1.07 26.95
CA LYS A 553 2.51 0.29 26.55
C LYS A 553 1.68 0.28 25.29
N PHE A 554 1.85 -0.69 24.40
CA PHE A 554 0.95 -0.89 23.25
C PHE A 554 -0.41 -1.43 23.72
N PHE A 555 -0.39 -2.38 24.66
CA PHE A 555 -1.57 -3.08 25.16
C PHE A 555 -1.58 -3.09 26.71
N PRO A 556 -2.12 -2.05 27.36
CA PRO A 556 -2.09 -1.92 28.83
C PRO A 556 -2.78 -3.03 29.61
N THR A 557 -3.71 -3.76 28.99
CA THR A 557 -4.43 -4.89 29.59
C THR A 557 -3.78 -6.24 29.30
N TRP A 558 -2.69 -6.27 28.52
CA TRP A 558 -1.94 -7.50 28.25
C TRP A 558 -1.24 -8.00 29.52
N ASN A 559 -1.34 -9.31 29.78
CA ASN A 559 -0.53 -9.94 30.81
C ASN A 559 0.86 -10.33 30.26
N PRO A 560 1.96 -9.75 30.78
CA PRO A 560 3.31 -10.05 30.29
C PRO A 560 3.74 -11.53 30.42
N ASN A 561 3.06 -12.32 31.24
CA ASN A 561 3.29 -13.76 31.34
C ASN A 561 2.89 -14.50 30.06
N ASN A 562 1.88 -14.01 29.34
CA ASN A 562 1.43 -14.62 28.09
C ASN A 562 2.47 -14.35 26.99
N ALA A 563 3.04 -15.41 26.42
CA ALA A 563 4.14 -15.30 25.48
C ALA A 563 3.69 -14.71 24.13
N PRO A 564 4.20 -13.53 23.73
CA PRO A 564 4.00 -13.06 22.37
C PRO A 564 4.79 -13.94 21.39
N THR A 565 4.31 -14.01 20.15
CA THR A 565 5.00 -14.72 19.06
C THR A 565 5.47 -13.72 18.02
N LEU A 566 6.62 -14.00 17.40
CA LEU A 566 7.19 -13.21 16.31
C LEU A 566 7.11 -14.00 15.01
N ILE A 567 6.57 -13.39 13.97
CA ILE A 567 6.53 -13.95 12.61
C ILE A 567 7.27 -12.99 11.69
N ALA A 568 8.05 -13.52 10.76
CA ALA A 568 8.65 -12.79 9.65
C ALA A 568 8.09 -13.32 8.32
N ASP A 569 7.89 -12.45 7.34
CA ASP A 569 7.21 -12.83 6.09
C ASP A 569 8.02 -13.74 5.16
N ARG A 570 9.35 -13.61 5.15
CA ARG A 570 10.26 -14.54 4.47
C ARG A 570 11.53 -14.70 5.31
N GLY A 571 11.71 -15.88 5.89
CA GLY A 571 12.83 -16.18 6.77
C GLY A 571 12.38 -16.86 8.05
N GLN A 572 13.31 -17.46 8.78
CA GLN A 572 13.03 -17.89 10.15
C GLN A 572 13.03 -16.64 11.03
N PRO A 573 11.97 -16.41 11.83
CA PRO A 573 11.97 -15.28 12.74
C PRO A 573 13.18 -15.40 13.69
N PRO A 574 13.87 -14.29 13.98
CA PRO A 574 14.89 -14.30 15.00
C PRO A 574 14.27 -14.70 16.35
N GLY A 575 15.11 -15.19 17.27
CA GLY A 575 14.66 -15.39 18.65
C GLY A 575 14.10 -14.10 19.24
N LEU A 576 12.99 -14.22 19.99
CA LEU A 576 12.36 -13.10 20.68
C LEU A 576 12.80 -13.09 22.15
N ASP A 577 13.70 -12.18 22.51
CA ASP A 577 14.14 -11.98 23.88
C ASP A 577 13.02 -11.28 24.68
N ARG A 578 12.74 -11.73 25.90
CA ARG A 578 11.66 -11.19 26.73
C ARG A 578 12.15 -10.82 28.14
N LYS A 579 11.77 -9.63 28.61
CA LYS A 579 12.00 -9.20 29.99
C LYS A 579 10.82 -8.38 30.49
N GLY A 580 9.89 -9.02 31.20
CA GLY A 580 8.63 -8.39 31.59
C GLY A 580 7.80 -8.04 30.36
N GLY A 581 7.37 -6.78 30.25
CA GLY A 581 6.63 -6.28 29.08
C GLY A 581 7.49 -5.94 27.86
N LEU A 582 8.82 -5.97 28.01
CA LEU A 582 9.77 -5.65 26.94
C LEU A 582 10.05 -6.89 26.10
N VAL A 583 9.99 -6.73 24.78
CA VAL A 583 10.40 -7.73 23.80
C VAL A 583 11.48 -7.16 22.90
N SER A 584 12.54 -7.92 22.65
CA SER A 584 13.66 -7.49 21.79
C SER A 584 14.02 -8.55 20.77
N PHE A 585 14.39 -8.13 19.57
CA PHE A 585 14.85 -9.03 18.51
C PHE A 585 15.77 -8.31 17.52
N SER A 586 16.62 -9.08 16.85
CA SER A 586 17.48 -8.58 15.77
C SER A 586 16.65 -8.32 14.51
N LEU A 587 16.98 -7.26 13.79
CA LEU A 587 16.34 -6.90 12.54
C LEU A 587 17.20 -7.36 11.37
N GLU A 588 16.55 -7.98 10.40
CA GLU A 588 17.05 -8.21 9.05
C GLU A 588 16.37 -7.21 8.13
N ALA A 589 17.16 -6.55 7.29
CA ALA A 589 16.69 -5.53 6.38
C ALA A 589 15.58 -6.06 5.47
N ASN A 590 14.53 -5.26 5.29
CA ASN A 590 13.44 -5.45 4.33
C ASN A 590 12.44 -6.56 4.68
N LEU A 591 12.53 -7.19 5.86
CA LEU A 591 11.52 -8.13 6.35
C LEU A 591 10.34 -7.40 7.01
N ASN A 592 9.15 -8.00 6.89
CA ASN A 592 7.98 -7.58 7.67
C ASN A 592 7.83 -8.48 8.89
N TYR A 593 7.83 -7.87 10.07
CA TYR A 593 7.64 -8.55 11.35
C TYR A 593 6.22 -8.33 11.84
N THR A 594 5.58 -9.41 12.29
CA THR A 594 4.32 -9.37 13.03
C THR A 594 4.55 -9.95 14.41
N ILE A 595 4.34 -9.13 15.44
CA ILE A 595 4.32 -9.58 16.83
C ILE A 595 2.85 -9.84 17.19
N ASN A 596 2.48 -11.10 17.40
CA ASN A 596 1.16 -11.43 17.95
C ASN A 596 1.24 -11.37 19.47
N VAL A 597 0.43 -10.50 20.05
CA VAL A 597 0.30 -10.31 21.50
C VAL A 597 -0.94 -11.08 21.96
N PRO A 598 -0.81 -12.14 22.76
CA PRO A 598 -1.97 -12.89 23.27
C PRO A 598 -2.70 -12.07 24.34
N MET A 599 -3.83 -11.48 23.96
CA MET A 599 -4.72 -10.73 24.85
C MET A 599 -5.80 -11.65 25.43
N THR A 600 -6.09 -11.50 26.71
CA THR A 600 -7.29 -12.06 27.32
C THR A 600 -8.51 -11.25 26.86
N PRO A 601 -9.56 -11.88 26.28
CA PRO A 601 -10.79 -11.17 25.95
C PRO A 601 -11.44 -10.59 27.21
N ASP A 602 -12.02 -9.39 27.10
CA ASP A 602 -12.70 -8.73 28.23
C ASP A 602 -13.84 -9.58 28.82
N ALA A 603 -14.41 -10.50 28.03
CA ALA A 603 -15.41 -11.45 28.48
C ALA A 603 -14.95 -12.33 29.65
N PHE A 604 -13.65 -12.56 29.82
CA PHE A 604 -13.08 -13.31 30.94
C PHE A 604 -12.84 -12.46 32.19
N GLN A 605 -13.10 -11.15 32.14
CA GLN A 605 -13.07 -10.31 33.34
C GLN A 605 -14.34 -10.54 34.17
N ARG A 606 -14.19 -10.60 35.50
CA ARG A 606 -15.34 -10.71 36.42
C ARG A 606 -16.25 -9.50 36.25
N THR A 607 -17.55 -9.74 36.15
CA THR A 607 -18.56 -8.69 35.95
C THR A 607 -19.52 -8.61 37.14
N ALA A 608 -20.31 -7.52 37.17
CA ALA A 608 -21.40 -7.40 38.11
C ALA A 608 -22.62 -8.23 37.66
N ALA A 609 -23.46 -8.63 38.62
CA ALA A 609 -24.71 -9.32 38.32
C ALA A 609 -25.61 -8.49 37.39
N LEU A 610 -26.05 -9.08 36.28
CA LEU A 610 -26.95 -8.44 35.33
C LEU A 610 -28.34 -8.25 35.95
N LYS A 611 -28.87 -7.02 35.87
CA LYS A 611 -30.26 -6.69 36.24
C LYS A 611 -31.22 -6.93 35.07
N LYS A 612 -31.17 -8.10 34.45
CA LYS A 612 -32.01 -8.49 33.30
C LYS A 612 -32.85 -9.73 33.64
N PRO A 613 -34.09 -9.86 33.10
CA PRO A 613 -34.85 -11.10 33.18
C PRO A 613 -34.09 -12.26 32.51
N ASN A 614 -34.24 -13.47 33.04
CA ASN A 614 -33.60 -14.69 32.51
C ASN A 614 -32.05 -14.65 32.48
N SER A 615 -31.44 -14.06 33.52
CA SER A 615 -30.00 -14.09 33.78
C SER A 615 -29.73 -14.71 35.15
N SER A 616 -28.69 -15.54 35.24
CA SER A 616 -28.15 -16.07 36.50
C SER A 616 -26.73 -15.56 36.70
N TYR A 617 -26.43 -15.04 37.89
CA TYR A 617 -25.07 -14.62 38.26
C TYR A 617 -24.42 -15.66 39.16
N PHE A 618 -23.21 -16.08 38.80
CA PHE A 618 -22.43 -17.05 39.56
C PHE A 618 -21.31 -16.32 40.28
N LYS A 619 -21.44 -16.17 41.61
CA LYS A 619 -20.47 -15.46 42.44
C LYS A 619 -19.11 -16.18 42.50
N GLU A 620 -19.13 -17.49 42.29
CA GLU A 620 -17.97 -18.39 42.32
C GLU A 620 -16.93 -17.95 41.28
N THR A 621 -17.39 -17.67 40.06
CA THR A 621 -16.53 -17.23 38.95
C THR A 621 -16.67 -15.75 38.66
N GLY A 622 -17.76 -15.10 39.08
CA GLY A 622 -18.06 -13.70 38.82
C GLY A 622 -18.63 -13.43 37.43
N HIS A 623 -19.29 -14.42 36.81
CA HIS A 623 -19.84 -14.31 35.46
C HIS A 623 -21.35 -14.55 35.41
N ASN A 624 -21.98 -14.01 34.38
CA ASN A 624 -23.40 -14.18 34.13
C ASN A 624 -23.66 -15.25 33.07
N LEU A 625 -24.83 -15.88 33.16
CA LEU A 625 -25.35 -16.79 32.15
C LEU A 625 -26.77 -16.36 31.81
N SER A 626 -27.07 -16.13 30.53
CA SER A 626 -28.35 -15.56 30.12
C SER A 626 -28.97 -16.30 28.94
N ASN A 627 -30.25 -16.02 28.67
CA ASN A 627 -30.92 -16.32 27.40
C ASN A 627 -30.79 -17.79 26.93
N THR A 628 -30.39 -17.99 25.67
CA THR A 628 -30.31 -19.30 25.00
C THR A 628 -29.29 -20.22 25.66
N PHE A 629 -28.11 -19.70 26.04
CA PHE A 629 -27.11 -20.50 26.75
C PHE A 629 -27.54 -20.88 28.16
N LYS A 630 -28.23 -19.99 28.88
CA LYS A 630 -28.83 -20.34 30.17
C LYS A 630 -29.84 -21.47 30.03
N LYS A 631 -30.76 -21.35 29.06
CA LYS A 631 -31.76 -22.39 28.80
C LYS A 631 -31.10 -23.72 28.46
N TYR A 632 -30.13 -23.72 27.56
CA TYR A 632 -29.40 -24.93 27.18
C TYR A 632 -28.68 -25.57 28.37
N TRP A 633 -27.98 -24.76 29.16
CA TRP A 633 -27.28 -25.21 30.38
C TRP A 633 -28.27 -25.86 31.37
N GLU A 634 -29.42 -25.23 31.65
CA GLU A 634 -30.43 -25.75 32.57
C GLU A 634 -31.07 -27.05 32.08
N GLU A 635 -31.32 -27.19 30.78
CA GLU A 635 -31.99 -28.35 30.19
C GLU A 635 -31.08 -29.57 29.98
N HIS A 636 -29.77 -29.36 29.81
CA HIS A 636 -28.86 -30.42 29.32
C HIS A 636 -27.81 -30.90 30.33
N GLY A 637 -27.92 -30.53 31.61
CA GLY A 637 -27.10 -31.11 32.69
C GLY A 637 -26.46 -30.09 33.64
N GLY A 638 -26.54 -28.80 33.29
CA GLY A 638 -26.19 -27.68 34.15
C GLY A 638 -24.79 -27.76 34.74
N LEU A 639 -24.70 -27.45 36.03
CA LEU A 639 -23.44 -27.35 36.77
C LEU A 639 -22.63 -28.67 36.70
N TRP A 640 -23.33 -29.80 36.68
CA TRP A 640 -22.70 -31.11 36.77
C TRP A 640 -21.96 -31.50 35.48
N LEU A 641 -22.49 -31.16 34.30
CA LEU A 641 -21.79 -31.41 33.02
C LEU A 641 -20.90 -30.25 32.60
N TYR A 642 -21.37 -29.01 32.71
CA TYR A 642 -20.68 -27.88 32.09
C TYR A 642 -19.79 -27.09 33.07
N GLY A 643 -20.09 -27.17 34.37
CA GLY A 643 -19.48 -26.31 35.38
C GLY A 643 -20.04 -24.88 35.35
N PHE A 644 -19.35 -24.00 36.07
CA PHE A 644 -19.68 -22.57 36.09
C PHE A 644 -19.27 -21.89 34.77
N PRO A 645 -19.97 -20.83 34.33
CA PRO A 645 -19.47 -19.96 33.27
C PRO A 645 -18.17 -19.28 33.75
N ILE A 646 -17.16 -19.24 32.89
CA ILE A 646 -15.84 -18.60 33.15
C ILE A 646 -15.58 -17.40 32.24
N SER A 647 -16.56 -17.07 31.39
CA SER A 647 -16.59 -15.84 30.61
C SER A 647 -18.03 -15.32 30.52
N GLU A 648 -18.21 -14.08 30.08
CA GLU A 648 -19.46 -13.61 29.47
C GLU A 648 -19.63 -14.19 28.05
N GLU A 649 -20.80 -14.00 27.46
CA GLU A 649 -21.04 -14.23 26.02
C GLU A 649 -20.24 -13.20 25.20
N PHE A 650 -19.48 -13.66 24.20
CA PHE A 650 -18.73 -12.79 23.29
C PHE A 650 -18.56 -13.39 21.90
N GLN A 651 -18.20 -12.55 20.92
CA GLN A 651 -17.95 -12.99 19.55
C GLN A 651 -16.56 -13.63 19.43
N GLU A 652 -16.48 -14.86 18.92
CA GLU A 652 -15.23 -15.54 18.57
C GLU A 652 -15.38 -16.20 17.19
N GLY A 653 -14.72 -15.63 16.17
CA GLY A 653 -14.99 -16.01 14.78
C GLY A 653 -16.40 -15.57 14.37
N ASP A 654 -17.14 -16.46 13.70
CA ASP A 654 -18.52 -16.19 13.26
C ASP A 654 -19.58 -16.50 14.34
N ASN A 655 -19.19 -17.16 15.44
CA ASN A 655 -20.09 -17.59 16.49
C ASN A 655 -20.07 -16.66 17.71
N ILE A 656 -21.23 -16.45 18.33
CA ILE A 656 -21.31 -15.98 19.72
C ILE A 656 -21.03 -17.19 20.60
N VAL A 657 -20.10 -17.04 21.54
CA VAL A 657 -19.66 -18.13 22.39
C VAL A 657 -19.60 -17.74 23.85
N GLN A 658 -19.66 -18.74 24.72
CA GLN A 658 -19.39 -18.59 26.14
C GLN A 658 -18.60 -19.79 26.65
N TYR A 659 -17.55 -19.53 27.42
CA TYR A 659 -16.74 -20.58 28.02
C TYR A 659 -17.27 -20.92 29.41
N PHE A 660 -17.23 -22.22 29.72
CA PHE A 660 -17.55 -22.82 31.02
C PHE A 660 -16.33 -23.63 31.47
N GLU A 661 -16.29 -24.04 32.74
CA GLU A 661 -15.14 -24.79 33.27
C GLU A 661 -14.81 -26.06 32.46
N ARG A 662 -15.83 -26.74 31.92
CA ARG A 662 -15.70 -28.03 31.23
C ARG A 662 -15.98 -27.98 29.74
N ASN A 663 -16.59 -26.91 29.22
CA ASN A 663 -17.08 -26.83 27.86
C ASN A 663 -17.07 -25.39 27.30
N ARG A 664 -17.28 -25.26 25.98
CA ARG A 664 -17.51 -24.00 25.27
C ARG A 664 -18.83 -24.12 24.53
N PHE A 665 -19.76 -23.18 24.76
CA PHE A 665 -21.02 -23.14 24.03
C PHE A 665 -20.87 -22.23 22.82
N GLU A 666 -21.46 -22.64 21.70
CA GLU A 666 -21.45 -21.93 20.43
C GLU A 666 -22.88 -21.73 19.97
N TYR A 667 -23.26 -20.49 19.67
CA TYR A 667 -24.57 -20.17 19.16
C TYR A 667 -24.57 -20.19 17.64
N HIS A 668 -25.48 -20.99 17.07
CA HIS A 668 -25.65 -21.21 15.64
C HIS A 668 -26.98 -20.62 15.16
N PRO A 669 -27.01 -19.35 14.69
CA PRO A 669 -28.25 -18.67 14.33
C PRO A 669 -29.02 -19.36 13.19
N GLU A 670 -28.30 -20.04 12.29
CA GLU A 670 -28.87 -20.84 11.19
C GLU A 670 -29.66 -22.06 11.67
N ALA A 671 -29.40 -22.52 12.90
CA ALA A 671 -30.04 -23.68 13.51
C ALA A 671 -31.11 -23.30 14.55
N LYS A 672 -31.54 -22.04 14.59
CA LYS A 672 -32.48 -21.50 15.57
C LYS A 672 -33.76 -22.33 15.69
N GLY A 673 -34.15 -22.68 16.91
CA GLY A 673 -35.33 -23.48 17.21
C GLY A 673 -35.12 -24.99 17.09
N THR A 674 -33.91 -25.46 16.76
CA THR A 674 -33.55 -26.88 16.71
C THR A 674 -32.66 -27.27 17.89
N ILE A 675 -32.44 -28.57 18.07
CA ILE A 675 -31.47 -29.09 19.05
C ILE A 675 -30.01 -28.69 18.74
N TYR A 676 -29.75 -28.14 17.55
CA TYR A 676 -28.42 -27.70 17.11
C TYR A 676 -28.23 -26.19 17.24
N GLU A 677 -29.19 -25.45 17.79
CA GLU A 677 -29.09 -23.99 18.02
C GLU A 677 -27.91 -23.63 18.95
N VAL A 678 -27.59 -24.52 19.90
CA VAL A 678 -26.37 -24.46 20.71
C VAL A 678 -25.58 -25.73 20.46
N GLN A 679 -24.31 -25.57 20.05
CA GLN A 679 -23.37 -26.67 19.91
C GLN A 679 -22.22 -26.51 20.90
N LEU A 680 -21.60 -27.63 21.25
CA LEU A 680 -20.42 -27.65 22.11
C LEU A 680 -19.14 -27.71 21.28
N GLY A 681 -18.19 -26.86 21.67
CA GLY A 681 -16.89 -26.78 21.03
C GLY A 681 -16.07 -28.06 21.19
N LEU A 682 -15.19 -28.28 20.22
CA LEU A 682 -14.35 -29.48 20.09
C LEU A 682 -13.14 -29.46 21.04
N LEU A 683 -13.38 -29.20 22.32
CA LEU A 683 -12.32 -28.92 23.29
C LEU A 683 -11.38 -30.11 23.52
N GLY A 684 -11.86 -31.34 23.37
CA GLY A 684 -11.01 -32.52 23.45
C GLY A 684 -9.99 -32.54 22.34
N LEU A 685 -10.42 -32.32 21.09
CA LEU A 685 -9.52 -32.15 19.95
C LEU A 685 -8.54 -30.99 20.14
N ASN A 686 -8.99 -29.87 20.73
CA ASN A 686 -8.10 -28.74 21.00
C ASN A 686 -6.97 -29.09 21.97
N VAL A 687 -7.27 -29.79 23.07
CA VAL A 687 -6.28 -30.11 24.12
C VAL A 687 -5.33 -31.23 23.69
N THR A 688 -5.77 -32.15 22.83
CA THR A 688 -4.98 -33.30 22.38
C THR A 688 -4.34 -33.10 21.02
N ALA A 689 -4.38 -31.89 20.47
CA ALA A 689 -3.73 -31.54 19.22
C ALA A 689 -2.24 -31.96 19.25
N GLY A 690 -1.80 -32.76 18.29
CA GLY A 690 -0.41 -33.25 18.21
C GLY A 690 -0.18 -34.64 18.83
N ARG A 691 -1.06 -35.14 19.72
CA ARG A 691 -0.84 -36.44 20.39
C ARG A 691 -0.93 -37.62 19.43
N LYS A 692 -1.86 -37.55 18.47
CA LYS A 692 -1.98 -38.57 17.42
C LYS A 692 -0.74 -38.55 16.52
N GLU A 693 -0.28 -37.37 16.13
CA GLU A 693 0.89 -37.17 15.26
C GLU A 693 2.19 -37.59 15.96
N SER A 694 2.29 -37.44 17.28
CA SER A 694 3.45 -37.87 18.05
C SER A 694 3.49 -39.39 18.30
N GLY A 695 2.51 -40.15 17.80
CA GLY A 695 2.43 -41.60 18.01
C GLY A 695 2.00 -42.00 19.43
N ASP A 696 1.30 -41.12 20.17
CA ASP A 696 0.84 -41.42 21.53
C ASP A 696 -0.13 -42.62 21.49
N PRO A 697 0.20 -43.78 22.11
CA PRO A 697 -0.53 -45.03 21.89
C PRO A 697 -2.05 -44.96 22.11
N PRO A 698 -2.59 -44.30 23.16
CA PRO A 698 -4.03 -44.19 23.36
C PRO A 698 -4.75 -43.44 22.23
N PHE A 699 -4.06 -42.55 21.50
CA PHE A 699 -4.62 -41.73 20.42
C PHE A 699 -4.43 -42.36 19.03
N GLN A 700 -3.85 -43.56 18.96
CA GLN A 700 -3.73 -44.28 17.71
C GLN A 700 -5.00 -45.09 17.41
N PRO A 701 -5.38 -45.21 16.12
CA PRO A 701 -6.47 -46.09 15.70
C PRO A 701 -6.28 -47.51 16.20
N ILE A 702 -7.37 -48.17 16.59
CA ILE A 702 -7.37 -49.60 16.94
C ILE A 702 -8.16 -50.42 15.93
N ASP A 703 -7.84 -51.71 15.85
CA ASP A 703 -8.54 -52.66 15.00
C ASP A 703 -9.87 -53.08 15.63
N ALA A 704 -10.95 -53.04 14.84
CA ALA A 704 -12.29 -53.45 15.27
C ALA A 704 -12.36 -54.92 15.75
N GLU A 705 -11.38 -55.74 15.39
CA GLU A 705 -11.28 -57.16 15.79
C GLU A 705 -10.68 -57.36 17.18
N THR A 706 -10.11 -56.31 17.79
CA THR A 706 -9.42 -56.36 19.10
C THR A 706 -10.26 -55.85 20.28
N LEU A 707 -11.57 -55.70 20.09
CA LEU A 707 -12.46 -55.11 21.11
C LEU A 707 -12.66 -56.03 22.31
N ALA A 708 -12.66 -55.44 23.51
CA ALA A 708 -13.15 -56.11 24.70
C ALA A 708 -14.66 -56.41 24.58
N ALA A 709 -15.13 -57.45 25.30
CA ALA A 709 -16.55 -57.71 25.44
C ALA A 709 -17.24 -56.47 26.05
N ASP A 710 -18.40 -56.08 25.50
CA ASP A 710 -19.17 -54.88 25.88
C ASP A 710 -18.58 -53.51 25.50
N SER A 711 -17.76 -53.43 24.44
CA SER A 711 -17.30 -52.17 23.83
C SER A 711 -17.99 -51.85 22.50
N ASN A 712 -18.27 -50.56 22.25
CA ASN A 712 -18.70 -50.05 20.95
C ASN A 712 -17.49 -49.58 20.16
N TYR A 713 -17.43 -49.84 18.85
CA TYR A 713 -16.41 -49.29 17.95
C TYR A 713 -16.97 -48.21 17.05
N PHE A 714 -16.28 -47.09 16.97
CA PHE A 714 -16.64 -45.94 16.15
C PHE A 714 -15.74 -45.89 14.93
N ARG A 715 -16.29 -46.12 13.74
CA ARG A 715 -15.52 -46.16 12.49
C ARG A 715 -15.02 -44.78 12.08
N GLU A 716 -15.73 -43.75 12.51
CA GLU A 716 -15.45 -42.34 12.24
C GLU A 716 -14.09 -41.91 12.79
N THR A 717 -13.71 -42.45 13.95
CA THR A 717 -12.45 -42.12 14.63
C THR A 717 -11.52 -43.33 14.80
N SER A 718 -12.02 -44.55 14.53
CA SER A 718 -11.33 -45.82 14.74
C SER A 718 -10.94 -46.08 16.20
N HIS A 719 -11.82 -45.68 17.12
CA HIS A 719 -11.67 -45.85 18.58
C HIS A 719 -12.84 -46.61 19.19
N SER A 720 -12.60 -47.19 20.37
CA SER A 720 -13.65 -47.91 21.11
C SER A 720 -14.15 -47.15 22.34
N LEU A 721 -15.31 -47.57 22.85
CA LEU A 721 -15.89 -47.07 24.09
C LEU A 721 -16.56 -48.22 24.84
N GLY A 722 -16.07 -48.51 26.05
CA GLY A 722 -16.54 -49.62 26.88
C GLY A 722 -16.92 -49.20 28.30
N GLY A 723 -17.36 -50.18 29.10
CA GLY A 723 -17.47 -50.04 30.56
C GLY A 723 -18.31 -48.86 31.07
N SER A 724 -17.85 -48.26 32.19
CA SER A 724 -18.53 -47.13 32.83
C SER A 724 -18.58 -45.89 31.94
N PHE A 725 -17.56 -45.64 31.09
CA PHE A 725 -17.56 -44.52 30.15
C PHE A 725 -18.60 -44.66 29.05
N ARG A 726 -18.82 -45.87 28.51
CA ARG A 726 -19.92 -46.15 27.58
C ARG A 726 -21.29 -45.88 28.20
N ASN A 727 -21.50 -46.39 29.41
CA ASN A 727 -22.76 -46.21 30.14
C ASN A 727 -23.03 -44.73 30.42
N TYR A 728 -21.99 -43.98 30.79
CA TYR A 728 -22.07 -42.54 31.01
C TYR A 728 -22.39 -41.79 29.71
N TRP A 729 -21.66 -42.07 28.63
CA TRP A 729 -21.87 -41.44 27.32
C TRP A 729 -23.30 -41.64 26.83
N GLN A 730 -23.83 -42.87 26.92
CA GLN A 730 -25.20 -43.19 26.51
C GLN A 730 -26.25 -42.48 27.37
N LYS A 731 -26.02 -42.40 28.68
CA LYS A 731 -26.98 -41.82 29.64
C LYS A 731 -27.09 -40.31 29.53
N TYR A 732 -25.98 -39.61 29.26
CA TYR A 732 -25.90 -38.15 29.41
C TYR A 732 -25.80 -37.38 28.08
N GLY A 733 -26.28 -37.96 26.98
CA GLY A 733 -26.53 -37.24 25.72
C GLY A 733 -25.61 -37.62 24.54
N GLY A 734 -24.71 -38.58 24.74
CA GLY A 734 -23.95 -39.24 23.69
C GLY A 734 -23.25 -38.29 22.72
N LEU A 735 -23.43 -38.54 21.43
CA LEU A 735 -22.71 -37.85 20.35
C LEU A 735 -22.89 -36.33 20.39
N ALA A 736 -24.10 -35.86 20.69
CA ALA A 736 -24.43 -34.44 20.74
C ALA A 736 -23.67 -33.71 21.85
N GLN A 737 -23.43 -34.37 22.99
CA GLN A 737 -22.77 -33.76 24.14
C GLN A 737 -21.25 -33.98 24.13
N PHE A 738 -20.79 -35.17 23.76
CA PHE A 738 -19.40 -35.55 23.97
C PHE A 738 -18.62 -35.71 22.66
N GLY A 739 -19.31 -35.93 21.54
CA GLY A 739 -18.69 -36.33 20.29
C GLY A 739 -18.23 -37.79 20.29
N PHE A 740 -17.48 -38.16 19.26
CA PHE A 740 -16.86 -39.48 19.15
C PHE A 740 -15.67 -39.63 20.11
N PRO A 741 -15.35 -40.84 20.60
CA PRO A 741 -14.09 -41.09 21.28
C PRO A 741 -12.91 -40.85 20.32
N ILE A 742 -11.86 -40.20 20.80
CA ILE A 742 -10.63 -39.90 20.03
C ILE A 742 -9.37 -40.50 20.68
N SER A 743 -9.56 -41.27 21.74
CA SER A 743 -8.54 -42.08 22.39
C SER A 743 -9.16 -43.36 22.95
N GLU A 744 -8.34 -44.35 23.30
CA GLU A 744 -8.72 -45.42 24.22
C GLU A 744 -8.65 -44.96 25.69
N GLU A 745 -9.09 -45.80 26.63
CA GLU A 745 -8.93 -45.56 28.07
C GLU A 745 -7.46 -45.71 28.50
N PHE A 746 -6.94 -44.74 29.25
CA PHE A 746 -5.58 -44.78 29.80
C PHE A 746 -5.47 -43.99 31.10
N THR A 747 -4.39 -44.16 31.85
CA THR A 747 -4.16 -43.40 33.09
C THR A 747 -3.44 -42.08 32.82
N GLU A 748 -3.96 -40.96 33.32
CA GLU A 748 -3.36 -39.63 33.19
C GLU A 748 -3.30 -38.91 34.54
N LEU A 749 -2.21 -38.19 34.79
CA LEU A 749 -2.10 -37.30 35.95
C LEU A 749 -2.93 -36.03 35.71
N ASN A 750 -3.95 -35.81 36.53
CA ASN A 750 -4.70 -34.57 36.53
C ASN A 750 -3.86 -33.46 37.18
N GLN A 751 -3.50 -32.47 36.38
CA GLN A 751 -2.66 -31.35 36.79
C GLN A 751 -3.34 -30.42 37.80
N ALA A 752 -4.67 -30.49 37.95
CA ALA A 752 -5.43 -29.62 38.85
C ALA A 752 -5.38 -30.07 40.32
N ASP A 753 -5.32 -31.37 40.58
CA ASP A 753 -5.33 -31.94 41.94
C ASP A 753 -4.15 -32.88 42.23
N GLY A 754 -3.31 -33.17 41.24
CA GLY A 754 -2.14 -34.03 41.36
C GLY A 754 -2.46 -35.52 41.49
N LYS A 755 -3.70 -35.95 41.21
CA LYS A 755 -4.12 -37.35 41.26
C LYS A 755 -4.12 -37.98 39.87
N THR A 756 -3.92 -39.29 39.81
CA THR A 756 -4.02 -40.06 38.56
C THR A 756 -5.42 -40.63 38.44
N TYR A 757 -6.05 -40.40 37.28
CA TYR A 757 -7.35 -40.97 36.95
C TYR A 757 -7.22 -41.85 35.70
N THR A 758 -8.11 -42.83 35.56
CA THR A 758 -8.35 -43.43 34.25
C THR A 758 -9.19 -42.44 33.45
N VAL A 759 -8.76 -42.12 32.24
CA VAL A 759 -9.37 -41.11 31.39
C VAL A 759 -9.61 -41.63 29.98
N GLN A 760 -10.56 -41.03 29.29
CA GLN A 760 -10.73 -41.19 27.85
C GLN A 760 -11.13 -39.85 27.25
N TYR A 761 -10.53 -39.52 26.11
CA TYR A 761 -10.83 -38.29 25.38
C TYR A 761 -11.87 -38.54 24.30
N PHE A 762 -12.77 -37.57 24.17
CA PHE A 762 -13.77 -37.47 23.12
C PHE A 762 -13.57 -36.15 22.39
N GLU A 763 -14.23 -35.94 21.25
CA GLU A 763 -14.05 -34.71 20.47
C GLU A 763 -14.33 -33.43 21.31
N ARG A 764 -15.30 -33.48 22.23
CA ARG A 764 -15.77 -32.33 23.01
C ARG A 764 -15.46 -32.40 24.51
N ALA A 765 -15.06 -33.56 25.03
CA ALA A 765 -14.95 -33.79 26.47
C ALA A 765 -13.80 -34.75 26.83
N ARG A 766 -13.39 -34.74 28.11
CA ARG A 766 -12.54 -35.78 28.71
C ARG A 766 -13.29 -36.39 29.87
N PHE A 767 -13.46 -37.70 29.86
CA PHE A 767 -14.04 -38.42 31.00
C PHE A 767 -12.94 -38.83 31.96
N GLU A 768 -13.21 -38.72 33.25
CA GLU A 768 -12.30 -39.09 34.34
C GLU A 768 -13.05 -40.06 35.26
N TYR A 769 -12.46 -41.23 35.51
CA TYR A 769 -13.02 -42.25 36.38
C TYR A 769 -12.51 -42.07 37.83
N HIS A 770 -13.43 -41.80 38.74
CA HIS A 770 -13.17 -41.54 40.16
C HIS A 770 -13.47 -42.78 41.00
N THR A 771 -12.42 -43.57 41.28
CA THR A 771 -12.54 -44.82 42.06
C THR A 771 -13.17 -44.64 43.44
N GLU A 772 -12.98 -43.48 44.08
CA GLU A 772 -13.54 -43.08 45.36
C GLU A 772 -15.06 -42.86 45.31
N ALA A 773 -15.61 -42.68 44.12
CA ALA A 773 -17.02 -42.41 43.87
C ALA A 773 -17.71 -43.58 43.15
N LYS A 774 -17.12 -44.77 43.19
CA LYS A 774 -17.65 -45.99 42.57
C LYS A 774 -19.12 -46.22 42.93
N ASP A 775 -19.91 -46.64 41.95
CA ASP A 775 -21.36 -46.91 42.10
C ASP A 775 -22.20 -45.67 42.48
N THR A 776 -21.63 -44.45 42.37
CA THR A 776 -22.37 -43.18 42.53
C THR A 776 -22.49 -42.44 41.21
N PRO A 777 -23.39 -41.44 41.08
CA PRO A 777 -23.45 -40.59 39.90
C PRO A 777 -22.15 -39.85 39.56
N ASN A 778 -21.20 -39.75 40.49
CA ASN A 778 -19.91 -39.08 40.32
C ASN A 778 -18.76 -40.05 40.02
N GLU A 779 -19.05 -41.34 39.78
CA GLU A 779 -18.04 -42.33 39.36
C GLU A 779 -17.32 -41.89 38.07
N VAL A 780 -18.02 -41.20 37.18
CA VAL A 780 -17.45 -40.58 35.98
C VAL A 780 -17.74 -39.08 36.03
N MET A 781 -16.69 -38.27 35.90
CA MET A 781 -16.78 -36.81 35.87
C MET A 781 -16.09 -36.28 34.61
N LEU A 782 -16.49 -35.09 34.16
CA LEU A 782 -15.81 -34.42 33.06
C LEU A 782 -14.63 -33.59 33.57
N GLY A 783 -13.50 -33.72 32.88
CA GLY A 783 -12.34 -32.87 33.06
C GLY A 783 -12.62 -31.41 32.71
N LEU A 784 -11.87 -30.50 33.32
CA LEU A 784 -12.02 -29.04 33.16
C LEU A 784 -11.42 -28.54 31.83
N LEU A 785 -11.87 -29.10 30.70
CA LEU A 785 -11.30 -28.81 29.38
C LEU A 785 -11.50 -27.35 28.97
N GLY A 786 -12.59 -26.70 29.38
CA GLY A 786 -12.78 -25.27 29.15
C GLY A 786 -11.70 -24.44 29.82
N ASN A 787 -11.40 -24.71 31.09
CA ASN A 787 -10.27 -24.08 31.79
C ASN A 787 -8.93 -24.37 31.11
N GLN A 788 -8.70 -25.60 30.65
CA GLN A 788 -7.46 -25.97 29.97
C GLN A 788 -7.29 -25.26 28.63
N VAL A 789 -8.32 -25.22 27.79
CA VAL A 789 -8.28 -24.53 26.49
C VAL A 789 -8.06 -23.03 26.68
N VAL A 790 -8.76 -22.41 27.63
CA VAL A 790 -8.58 -20.98 27.93
C VAL A 790 -7.16 -20.70 28.45
N LYS A 791 -6.58 -21.60 29.25
CA LYS A 791 -5.15 -21.52 29.66
C LYS A 791 -4.19 -21.71 28.49
N LEU A 792 -4.44 -22.66 27.58
CA LEU A 792 -3.65 -22.85 26.36
C LEU A 792 -3.71 -21.62 25.45
N LYS A 793 -4.84 -20.90 25.43
CA LYS A 793 -5.00 -19.61 24.74
C LYS A 793 -4.36 -18.42 25.49
N GLY A 794 -3.89 -18.62 26.72
CA GLY A 794 -3.34 -17.57 27.58
C GLY A 794 -4.39 -16.62 28.17
N TRP A 795 -5.65 -17.02 28.24
CA TRP A 795 -6.75 -16.13 28.62
C TRP A 795 -7.08 -16.14 30.12
N MET A 796 -6.68 -17.15 30.89
CA MET A 796 -6.96 -17.25 32.33
C MET A 796 -5.76 -17.72 33.14
N PHE A 797 -5.76 -17.35 34.43
CA PHE A 797 -4.81 -17.79 35.45
C PHE A 797 -5.50 -18.65 36.50
#